data_AF-A0A486VAQ2-F1
#
_entry.id   AF-A0A486VAQ2-F1
#
_cell.length_a   1.000
_cell.length_b   1.000
_cell.length_c   1.000
_cell.angle_alpha   90.00
_cell.angle_beta   90.00
_cell.angle_gamma   90.00
#
_symmetry.space_group_name_H-M   'P 1'
#
loop_
_entity.id
_entity.type
_entity.pdbx_description
1 polymer ?
#
loop_
_entity_poly.entity_id
_entity_poly.type
_entity_poly.pdbx_seq_one_letter_code
_entity_poly.pdbx_strand_id
1 'polypeptide(L)'
;MALNPPLGNTSPEVLLDNAKRLDELVNGPAATVPDRADVPLDSWRQIMAMVAAAIIEAQNSITAIGLPFTDEAEVQAAADDGKIPVGAVAWVRSTDGSSLADEYMNVAGTMTATGRKMPSQLSYEAVVQALSVISGMVQGNSLDAFYFFAKNGIIGRLRGDSTLECYAAILSELAISGVSIKSGRYPFSWGAENGFLMTLDDTGKLEGIEADFQELKIAGVDLKTLISQSGGDPSYYPGAPGILAGYSHTACVSQSQGVGVPTNGVIHSAPFDASSLMLNGGLRSYGTDGYDTSVSQGNYYILLKPMYEVTGETFMSGHAVRARAFLNSKYPDLNVKRIYTVSGQGGATVSLLKKGTAAYSRTLTQWVALINLIQSMGEAYRCASLIFSQGGSDDGVATNPDTWEATVRQMRSDFTADIKSQTGLHVDPPYIINQINNYMRYPALNGKPNIGLRQYKMVTEQGNDFYGSCPTYILDFIDVAHWTKESQVKVGAYMEKVERNLLLTGGTWKPVHPIKITTSGRFTTAKFNLPEGGTLQFNTDIVNEVPTSYGFSAEQADGTAIGIDRVRLIANDTVEVRYTSTPLPGAVLMYGQTGQIGDPNASNGSGLGRQNGVRGNLCDNAGDNDKIQINGIDYPLHNWCWMFTEDMGVE
;
A
#
# COMPACT_ATOMS: atom_id res chain seq x y z
N MET A 1 -34.63 -41.15 -70.80
CA MET A 1 -35.63 -40.87 -71.86
C MET A 1 -34.90 -40.76 -73.18
N ALA A 2 -35.51 -41.19 -74.30
CA ALA A 2 -34.89 -41.12 -75.61
C ALA A 2 -35.04 -39.71 -76.19
N LEU A 3 -33.98 -39.16 -76.79
CA LEU A 3 -34.02 -37.83 -77.40
C LEU A 3 -34.98 -37.84 -78.59
N ASN A 4 -35.86 -36.85 -78.67
CA ASN A 4 -36.81 -36.72 -79.77
C ASN A 4 -36.64 -35.37 -80.47
N PRO A 5 -36.14 -35.33 -81.72
CA PRO A 5 -35.70 -36.46 -82.55
C PRO A 5 -34.38 -37.10 -82.05
N PRO A 6 -34.06 -38.35 -82.46
CA PRO A 6 -32.86 -39.05 -81.99
C PRO A 6 -31.55 -38.35 -82.41
N LEU A 7 -30.45 -38.67 -81.71
CA LEU A 7 -29.10 -38.22 -82.10
C LEU A 7 -28.77 -38.61 -83.55
N GLY A 8 -28.12 -37.71 -84.28
CA GLY A 8 -27.80 -37.92 -85.71
C GLY A 8 -28.92 -37.51 -86.67
N ASN A 9 -30.06 -37.02 -86.18
CA ASN A 9 -31.10 -36.44 -87.02
C ASN A 9 -30.60 -35.11 -87.66
N THR A 10 -30.72 -34.99 -88.99
CA THR A 10 -30.21 -33.86 -89.80
C THR A 10 -31.27 -32.80 -90.09
N SER A 11 -32.44 -32.86 -89.46
CA SER A 11 -33.53 -31.91 -89.69
C SER A 11 -33.10 -30.50 -89.23
N PRO A 12 -33.26 -29.45 -90.06
CA PRO A 12 -32.93 -28.08 -89.69
C PRO A 12 -33.62 -27.59 -88.41
N GLU A 13 -34.80 -28.13 -88.12
CA GLU A 13 -35.59 -27.85 -86.92
C GLU A 13 -34.83 -28.25 -85.65
N VAL A 14 -34.08 -29.35 -85.67
CA VAL A 14 -33.26 -29.78 -84.51
C VAL A 14 -32.15 -28.78 -84.23
N LEU A 15 -31.53 -28.22 -85.28
CA LEU A 15 -30.50 -27.19 -85.13
C LEU A 15 -31.10 -25.88 -84.59
N LEU A 16 -32.26 -25.47 -85.12
CA LEU A 16 -32.96 -24.27 -84.67
C LEU A 16 -33.44 -24.40 -83.22
N ASP A 17 -34.02 -25.54 -82.84
CA ASP A 17 -34.51 -25.79 -81.48
C ASP A 17 -33.36 -25.87 -80.48
N ASN A 18 -32.23 -26.47 -80.87
CA ASN A 18 -31.03 -26.46 -80.04
C ASN A 18 -30.46 -25.04 -79.88
N ALA A 19 -30.47 -24.22 -80.94
CA ALA A 19 -29.99 -22.84 -80.88
C ALA A 19 -30.90 -21.96 -80.01
N LYS A 20 -32.23 -22.09 -80.14
CA LYS A 20 -33.21 -21.40 -79.28
C LYS A 20 -33.06 -21.82 -77.82
N ARG A 21 -32.97 -23.13 -77.55
CA ARG A 21 -32.79 -23.65 -76.20
C ARG A 21 -31.47 -23.19 -75.59
N LEU A 22 -30.39 -23.15 -76.37
CA LEU A 22 -29.11 -22.62 -75.91
C LEU A 22 -29.22 -21.13 -75.56
N ASP A 23 -29.91 -20.34 -76.37
CA ASP A 23 -30.14 -18.91 -76.10
C ASP A 23 -30.99 -18.71 -74.83
N GLU A 24 -32.05 -19.51 -74.65
CA GLU A 24 -32.88 -19.51 -73.43
C GLU A 24 -32.09 -19.93 -72.19
N LEU A 25 -31.22 -20.94 -72.30
CA LEU A 25 -30.40 -21.43 -71.19
C LEU A 25 -29.27 -20.45 -70.83
N VAL A 26 -28.62 -19.82 -71.80
CA VAL A 26 -27.42 -18.99 -71.55
C VAL A 26 -27.79 -17.51 -71.39
N ASN A 27 -28.66 -16.98 -72.24
CA ASN A 27 -29.00 -15.56 -72.33
C ASN A 27 -30.42 -15.23 -71.83
N GLY A 28 -31.25 -16.23 -71.56
CA GLY A 28 -32.63 -16.07 -71.08
C GLY A 28 -32.77 -15.68 -69.61
N PRO A 29 -33.97 -15.29 -69.16
CA PRO A 29 -34.26 -15.00 -67.76
C PRO A 29 -34.12 -16.26 -66.89
N ALA A 30 -34.13 -16.09 -65.56
CA ALA A 30 -34.07 -17.21 -64.62
C ALA A 30 -35.30 -18.12 -64.77
N ALA A 31 -35.09 -19.29 -65.36
CA ALA A 31 -36.12 -20.29 -65.65
C ALA A 31 -35.51 -21.70 -65.74
N THR A 32 -36.39 -22.70 -65.71
CA THR A 32 -36.10 -24.09 -66.05
C THR A 32 -36.62 -24.36 -67.46
N VAL A 33 -35.76 -24.87 -68.34
CA VAL A 33 -36.04 -25.15 -69.75
C VAL A 33 -35.87 -26.65 -70.00
N PRO A 34 -36.87 -27.35 -70.56
CA PRO A 34 -36.75 -28.77 -70.84
C PRO A 34 -35.71 -29.03 -71.95
N ASP A 35 -34.86 -30.02 -71.74
CA ASP A 35 -34.00 -30.57 -72.78
C ASP A 35 -34.82 -31.32 -73.84
N ARG A 36 -34.14 -31.91 -74.82
CA ARG A 36 -34.80 -32.64 -75.92
C ARG A 36 -35.40 -33.99 -75.50
N ALA A 37 -35.21 -34.39 -74.24
CA ALA A 37 -35.84 -35.54 -73.62
C ALA A 37 -36.82 -35.11 -72.51
N ASP A 38 -37.25 -33.85 -72.50
CA ASP A 38 -38.11 -33.22 -71.49
C ASP A 38 -37.55 -33.24 -70.07
N VAL A 39 -36.23 -33.39 -69.92
CA VAL A 39 -35.56 -33.28 -68.63
C VAL A 39 -35.32 -31.79 -68.33
N PRO A 40 -35.75 -31.28 -67.17
CA PRO A 40 -35.56 -29.89 -66.81
C PRO A 40 -34.07 -29.53 -66.71
N LEU A 41 -33.66 -28.46 -67.39
CA LEU A 41 -32.34 -27.82 -67.25
C LEU A 41 -32.51 -26.40 -66.74
N ASP A 42 -31.70 -26.00 -65.76
CA ASP A 42 -31.73 -24.63 -65.26
C ASP A 42 -30.90 -23.70 -66.14
N SER A 43 -31.47 -22.54 -66.47
CA SER A 43 -30.74 -21.46 -67.14
C SER A 43 -29.58 -20.95 -66.29
N TRP A 44 -28.57 -20.34 -66.92
CA TRP A 44 -27.42 -19.75 -66.25
C TRP A 44 -27.82 -18.75 -65.17
N ARG A 45 -28.81 -17.88 -65.43
CA ARG A 45 -29.29 -16.92 -64.42
C ARG A 45 -29.99 -17.59 -63.24
N GLN A 46 -30.70 -18.70 -63.46
CA GLN A 46 -31.30 -19.50 -62.38
C GLN A 46 -30.22 -20.17 -61.53
N ILE A 47 -29.20 -20.76 -62.18
CA ILE A 47 -28.05 -21.36 -61.48
C ILE A 47 -27.32 -20.28 -60.65
N MET A 48 -27.06 -19.10 -61.22
CA MET A 48 -26.41 -18.00 -60.48
C MET A 48 -27.25 -17.53 -59.28
N ALA A 49 -28.58 -17.49 -59.40
CA ALA A 49 -29.46 -17.15 -58.29
C ALA A 49 -29.43 -18.21 -57.18
N MET A 50 -29.46 -19.48 -57.55
CA MET A 50 -29.35 -20.61 -56.60
C MET A 50 -27.98 -20.64 -55.91
N VAL A 51 -26.90 -20.41 -56.66
CA VAL A 51 -25.54 -20.33 -56.11
C VAL A 51 -25.40 -19.13 -55.19
N ALA A 52 -25.93 -17.95 -55.56
CA ALA A 52 -25.91 -16.78 -54.70
C ALA A 52 -26.69 -17.02 -53.39
N ALA A 53 -27.86 -17.66 -53.46
CA ALA A 53 -28.63 -18.04 -52.29
C ALA A 53 -27.85 -19.01 -51.38
N ALA A 54 -27.23 -20.05 -51.95
CA ALA A 54 -26.41 -21.01 -51.20
C ALA A 54 -25.16 -20.36 -50.58
N ILE A 55 -24.53 -19.40 -51.27
CA ILE A 55 -23.40 -18.63 -50.73
C ILE A 55 -23.85 -17.77 -49.55
N ILE A 56 -24.99 -17.08 -49.65
CA ILE A 56 -25.54 -16.27 -48.55
C ILE A 56 -25.89 -17.16 -47.36
N GLU A 57 -26.49 -18.33 -47.61
CA GLU A 57 -26.80 -19.31 -46.57
C GLU A 57 -25.54 -19.84 -45.87
N ALA A 58 -24.51 -20.20 -46.65
CA ALA A 58 -23.22 -20.62 -46.12
C ALA A 58 -22.50 -19.49 -45.35
N GLN A 59 -22.52 -18.26 -45.87
CA GLN A 59 -21.96 -17.08 -45.19
C GLN A 59 -22.68 -16.79 -43.88
N ASN A 60 -24.01 -16.83 -43.87
CA ASN A 60 -24.81 -16.63 -42.66
C ASN A 60 -24.52 -17.73 -41.62
N SER A 61 -24.37 -18.97 -42.07
CA SER A 61 -24.04 -20.11 -41.20
C SER A 61 -22.62 -20.02 -40.61
N ILE A 62 -21.62 -19.61 -41.41
CA ILE A 62 -20.25 -19.42 -40.96
C ILE A 62 -20.13 -18.20 -40.03
N THR A 63 -20.82 -17.11 -40.34
CA THR A 63 -20.80 -15.87 -39.55
C THR A 63 -21.43 -16.08 -38.18
N ALA A 64 -22.50 -16.88 -38.08
CA ALA A 64 -23.17 -17.23 -36.83
C ALA A 64 -22.29 -18.06 -35.87
N ILE A 65 -21.25 -18.74 -36.37
CA ILE A 65 -20.31 -19.51 -35.54
C ILE A 65 -19.18 -18.60 -35.00
N GLY A 66 -18.85 -17.52 -35.73
CA GLY A 66 -17.74 -16.62 -35.40
C GLY A 66 -18.12 -15.39 -34.56
N LEU A 67 -19.39 -14.95 -34.58
CA LEU A 67 -19.88 -13.81 -33.81
C LEU A 67 -20.85 -14.27 -32.72
N PRO A 68 -20.70 -13.81 -31.46
CA PRO A 68 -21.66 -14.15 -30.42
C PRO A 68 -23.00 -13.49 -30.70
N PHE A 69 -24.08 -14.26 -30.53
CA PHE A 69 -25.46 -13.77 -30.51
C PHE A 69 -25.64 -12.75 -29.40
N THR A 70 -26.58 -11.83 -29.57
CA THR A 70 -26.79 -10.73 -28.62
C THR A 70 -27.54 -11.17 -27.36
N ASP A 71 -28.45 -12.14 -27.49
CA ASP A 71 -29.22 -12.71 -26.38
C ASP A 71 -29.68 -14.17 -26.63
N GLU A 72 -30.31 -14.77 -25.62
CA GLU A 72 -30.80 -16.16 -25.66
C GLU A 72 -31.93 -16.37 -26.67
N ALA A 73 -32.75 -15.35 -26.93
CA ALA A 73 -33.87 -15.46 -27.85
C ALA A 73 -33.38 -15.51 -29.30
N GLU A 74 -32.35 -14.75 -29.63
CA GLU A 74 -31.73 -14.72 -30.95
C GLU A 74 -31.08 -16.08 -31.29
N VAL A 75 -30.35 -16.67 -30.34
CA VAL A 75 -29.72 -17.99 -30.56
C VAL A 75 -30.76 -19.11 -30.65
N GLN A 76 -31.87 -19.03 -29.92
CA GLN A 76 -32.97 -20.00 -30.02
C GLN A 76 -33.68 -19.90 -31.37
N ALA A 77 -33.95 -18.69 -31.86
CA ALA A 77 -34.53 -18.50 -33.19
C ALA A 77 -33.64 -19.07 -34.31
N ALA A 78 -32.31 -18.95 -34.16
CA ALA A 78 -31.37 -19.56 -35.10
C ALA A 78 -31.40 -21.11 -35.06
N ALA A 79 -31.63 -21.70 -33.89
CA ALA A 79 -31.82 -23.14 -33.75
C ALA A 79 -33.14 -23.60 -34.37
N ASP A 80 -34.23 -22.85 -34.18
CA ASP A 80 -35.55 -23.13 -34.76
C ASP A 80 -35.53 -23.05 -36.30
N ASP A 81 -34.75 -22.13 -36.86
CA ASP A 81 -34.45 -22.00 -38.29
C ASP A 81 -33.54 -23.12 -38.83
N GLY A 82 -33.05 -24.02 -37.98
CA GLY A 82 -32.16 -25.12 -38.35
C GLY A 82 -30.70 -24.73 -38.60
N LYS A 83 -30.32 -23.48 -38.29
CA LYS A 83 -28.95 -22.95 -38.52
C LYS A 83 -27.94 -23.51 -37.50
N ILE A 84 -28.41 -23.98 -36.35
CA ILE A 84 -27.61 -24.62 -35.31
C ILE A 84 -28.08 -26.08 -35.18
N PRO A 85 -27.38 -27.06 -35.76
CA PRO A 85 -27.79 -28.47 -35.69
C PRO A 85 -27.86 -29.00 -34.25
N VAL A 86 -28.70 -30.03 -34.02
CA VAL A 86 -28.76 -30.71 -32.72
C VAL A 86 -27.37 -31.26 -32.34
N GLY A 87 -26.91 -30.94 -31.13
CA GLY A 87 -25.58 -31.26 -30.61
C GLY A 87 -24.50 -30.22 -30.92
N ALA A 88 -24.78 -29.20 -31.73
CA ALA A 88 -23.85 -28.09 -31.98
C ALA A 88 -23.90 -27.04 -30.85
N VAL A 89 -22.84 -26.22 -30.77
CA VAL A 89 -22.70 -25.14 -29.78
C VAL A 89 -22.73 -23.76 -30.43
N ALA A 90 -23.18 -22.76 -29.68
CA ALA A 90 -23.20 -21.35 -30.05
C ALA A 90 -22.86 -20.47 -28.84
N TRP A 91 -22.48 -19.21 -29.08
CA TRP A 91 -22.05 -18.26 -28.05
C TRP A 91 -23.02 -17.09 -27.96
N VAL A 92 -23.44 -16.72 -26.75
CA VAL A 92 -24.31 -15.57 -26.47
C VAL A 92 -23.55 -14.55 -25.63
N ARG A 93 -23.58 -13.26 -26.00
CA ARG A 93 -22.88 -12.19 -25.29
C ARG A 93 -23.40 -12.06 -23.85
N SER A 94 -22.49 -12.00 -22.88
CA SER A 94 -22.89 -11.78 -21.48
C SER A 94 -23.44 -10.35 -21.31
N THR A 95 -24.56 -10.25 -20.62
CA THR A 95 -25.25 -8.98 -20.33
C THR A 95 -24.78 -8.33 -19.02
N ASP A 96 -24.16 -9.11 -18.13
CA ASP A 96 -23.67 -8.68 -16.82
C ASP A 96 -22.16 -8.35 -16.80
N GLY A 97 -21.45 -8.59 -17.90
CA GLY A 97 -20.01 -8.35 -18.03
C GLY A 97 -19.12 -9.37 -17.31
N SER A 98 -19.69 -10.45 -16.76
CA SER A 98 -18.94 -11.51 -16.07
C SER A 98 -18.09 -12.37 -17.02
N SER A 99 -18.42 -12.38 -18.31
CA SER A 99 -17.70 -13.07 -19.39
C SER A 99 -17.80 -12.26 -20.69
N LEU A 100 -17.04 -12.63 -21.74
CA LEU A 100 -17.27 -12.05 -23.08
C LEU A 100 -18.49 -12.66 -23.75
N ALA A 101 -18.70 -13.97 -23.55
CA ALA A 101 -19.86 -14.72 -24.03
C ALA A 101 -20.02 -16.03 -23.24
N ASP A 102 -21.25 -16.52 -23.15
CA ASP A 102 -21.63 -17.79 -22.53
C ASP A 102 -21.99 -18.81 -23.61
N GLU A 103 -21.62 -20.08 -23.41
CA GLU A 103 -21.83 -21.15 -24.40
C GLU A 103 -23.17 -21.88 -24.19
N TYR A 104 -23.89 -22.09 -25.29
CA TYR A 104 -25.16 -22.83 -25.34
C TYR A 104 -25.03 -23.99 -26.33
N MET A 105 -25.67 -25.12 -26.01
CA MET A 105 -25.76 -26.30 -26.88
C MET A 105 -27.21 -26.53 -27.31
N ASN A 106 -27.42 -26.87 -28.58
CA ASN A 106 -28.72 -27.31 -29.04
C ASN A 106 -29.00 -28.75 -28.55
N VAL A 107 -29.83 -28.88 -27.51
CA VAL A 107 -30.29 -30.16 -26.98
C VAL A 107 -31.71 -30.43 -27.49
N ALA A 108 -31.81 -31.29 -28.49
CA ALA A 108 -33.08 -31.71 -29.09
C ALA A 108 -34.00 -30.56 -29.56
N GLY A 109 -33.42 -29.47 -30.07
CA GLY A 109 -34.12 -28.29 -30.56
C GLY A 109 -34.15 -27.12 -29.55
N THR A 110 -33.67 -27.30 -28.32
CA THR A 110 -33.64 -26.25 -27.29
C THR A 110 -32.21 -25.84 -26.97
N MET A 111 -31.90 -24.54 -27.08
CA MET A 111 -30.61 -23.99 -26.69
C MET A 111 -30.48 -23.98 -25.17
N THR A 112 -29.55 -24.78 -24.66
CA THR A 112 -29.31 -24.98 -23.23
C THR A 112 -27.90 -24.53 -22.87
N ALA A 113 -27.77 -23.69 -21.84
CA ALA A 113 -26.46 -23.24 -21.35
C ALA A 113 -25.61 -24.44 -20.88
N THR A 114 -24.34 -24.50 -21.31
CA THR A 114 -23.43 -25.60 -20.94
C THR A 114 -22.67 -25.33 -19.64
N GLY A 115 -22.68 -24.08 -19.19
CA GLY A 115 -21.87 -23.58 -18.07
C GLY A 115 -20.45 -23.15 -18.46
N ARG A 116 -20.02 -23.38 -19.72
CA ARG A 116 -18.74 -22.87 -20.22
C ARG A 116 -18.88 -21.40 -20.63
N LYS A 117 -17.85 -20.59 -20.33
CA LYS A 117 -17.82 -19.15 -20.59
C LYS A 117 -16.50 -18.75 -21.26
N MET A 118 -16.56 -17.76 -22.15
CA MET A 118 -15.38 -17.13 -22.73
C MET A 118 -14.84 -16.08 -21.75
N PRO A 119 -13.60 -16.20 -21.26
CA PRO A 119 -13.06 -15.31 -20.24
C PRO A 119 -12.90 -13.87 -20.77
N SER A 120 -13.28 -12.89 -19.94
CA SER A 120 -13.03 -11.46 -20.17
C SER A 120 -11.67 -11.03 -19.62
N GLN A 121 -11.16 -9.89 -20.09
CA GLN A 121 -9.95 -9.27 -19.52
C GLN A 121 -10.07 -9.09 -18.00
N LEU A 122 -11.27 -8.70 -17.53
CA LEU A 122 -11.60 -8.59 -16.10
C LEU A 122 -11.44 -9.92 -15.35
N SER A 123 -11.88 -11.04 -15.95
CA SER A 123 -11.75 -12.37 -15.34
C SER A 123 -10.29 -12.87 -15.32
N TYR A 124 -9.50 -12.52 -16.34
CA TYR A 124 -8.06 -12.81 -16.38
C TYR A 124 -7.31 -11.99 -15.32
N GLU A 125 -7.59 -10.69 -15.20
CA GLU A 125 -7.02 -9.81 -14.18
C GLU A 125 -7.44 -10.26 -12.78
N ALA A 126 -8.68 -10.66 -12.56
CA ALA A 126 -9.13 -11.21 -11.28
C ALA A 126 -8.39 -12.50 -10.90
N VAL A 127 -8.12 -13.38 -11.87
CA VAL A 127 -7.33 -14.62 -11.64
C VAL A 127 -5.85 -14.30 -11.41
N VAL A 128 -5.26 -13.35 -12.13
CA VAL A 128 -3.88 -12.91 -11.91
C VAL A 128 -3.74 -12.20 -10.56
N GLN A 129 -4.72 -11.38 -10.16
CA GLN A 129 -4.80 -10.75 -8.85
C GLN A 129 -4.95 -11.80 -7.75
N ALA A 130 -5.84 -12.79 -7.94
CA ALA A 130 -6.03 -13.88 -6.99
C ALA A 130 -4.78 -14.78 -6.91
N LEU A 131 -4.11 -15.07 -8.01
CA LEU A 131 -2.86 -15.83 -8.04
C LEU A 131 -1.68 -15.03 -7.50
N SER A 132 -1.66 -13.70 -7.66
CA SER A 132 -0.71 -12.78 -7.04
C SER A 132 -0.88 -12.78 -5.52
N VAL A 133 -2.14 -12.71 -5.05
CA VAL A 133 -2.49 -12.81 -3.64
C VAL A 133 -2.16 -14.20 -3.10
N ILE A 134 -2.54 -15.28 -3.79
CA ILE A 134 -2.28 -16.66 -3.37
C ILE A 134 -0.78 -17.00 -3.44
N SER A 135 -0.03 -16.53 -4.45
CA SER A 135 1.43 -16.71 -4.51
C SER A 135 2.16 -15.84 -3.48
N GLY A 136 1.54 -14.76 -3.01
CA GLY A 136 2.00 -13.99 -1.86
C GLY A 136 1.61 -14.61 -0.51
N MET A 137 0.51 -15.37 -0.47
CA MET A 137 0.03 -16.10 0.72
C MET A 137 0.63 -17.50 0.86
N VAL A 138 1.11 -18.09 -0.24
CA VAL A 138 1.76 -19.40 -0.33
C VAL A 138 3.23 -19.22 -0.75
N GLN A 139 3.95 -18.43 0.02
CA GLN A 139 5.34 -18.70 0.36
C GLN A 139 5.37 -18.92 1.87
N GLY A 140 5.90 -20.07 2.30
CA GLY A 140 5.78 -20.62 3.65
C GLY A 140 5.65 -19.60 4.77
N ASN A 141 4.42 -19.40 5.23
CA ASN A 141 4.13 -18.58 6.40
C ASN A 141 4.70 -19.28 7.64
N SER A 142 5.72 -18.67 8.27
CA SER A 142 6.28 -19.08 9.56
C SER A 142 5.37 -18.72 10.76
N LEU A 143 4.08 -19.08 10.72
CA LEU A 143 3.15 -18.93 11.84
C LEU A 143 2.77 -20.30 12.42
N ASP A 144 3.77 -21.11 12.78
CA ASP A 144 3.57 -22.35 13.55
C ASP A 144 3.32 -22.09 15.04
N ALA A 145 2.61 -21.02 15.44
CA ALA A 145 2.29 -20.80 16.85
C ALA A 145 1.04 -19.93 17.13
N PHE A 146 0.16 -20.41 18.01
CA PHE A 146 -0.91 -19.66 18.67
C PHE A 146 -0.39 -19.14 20.03
N TYR A 147 -0.38 -17.83 20.25
CA TYR A 147 0.24 -17.22 21.44
C TYR A 147 -0.80 -16.88 22.53
N PHE A 148 -0.46 -17.14 23.78
CA PHE A 148 -1.21 -16.73 24.97
C PHE A 148 -0.57 -15.50 25.59
N PHE A 149 -1.38 -14.47 25.81
CA PHE A 149 -0.92 -13.16 26.29
C PHE A 149 -1.47 -12.86 27.69
N ALA A 150 -0.68 -12.17 28.49
CA ALA A 150 -1.10 -11.43 29.67
C ALA A 150 -0.76 -9.94 29.50
N LYS A 151 -1.20 -9.11 30.47
CA LYS A 151 -0.95 -7.66 30.48
C LYS A 151 0.53 -7.26 30.34
N ASN A 152 1.46 -8.17 30.62
CA ASN A 152 2.91 -7.97 30.60
C ASN A 152 3.64 -8.74 29.47
N GLY A 153 2.92 -9.37 28.53
CA GLY A 153 3.52 -10.02 27.36
C GLY A 153 3.04 -11.44 27.11
N ILE A 154 3.78 -12.16 26.27
CA ILE A 154 3.50 -13.57 25.92
C ILE A 154 3.81 -14.43 27.15
N ILE A 155 2.79 -15.14 27.65
CA ILE A 155 2.92 -16.06 28.79
C ILE A 155 2.89 -17.53 28.36
N GLY A 156 2.58 -17.80 27.10
CA GLY A 156 2.77 -19.12 26.49
C GLY A 156 2.53 -19.12 24.99
N ARG A 157 2.86 -20.23 24.34
CA ARG A 157 2.51 -20.51 22.93
C ARG A 157 2.15 -21.98 22.74
N LEU A 158 1.18 -22.24 21.88
CA LEU A 158 0.92 -23.55 21.31
C LEU A 158 1.59 -23.61 19.94
N ARG A 159 2.55 -24.50 19.78
CA ARG A 159 3.31 -24.68 18.53
C ARG A 159 2.55 -25.52 17.51
N GLY A 160 2.97 -25.44 16.25
CA GLY A 160 2.45 -26.25 15.14
C GLY A 160 2.69 -27.76 15.30
N ASP A 161 3.58 -28.17 16.21
CA ASP A 161 3.81 -29.56 16.63
C ASP A 161 2.93 -29.99 17.82
N SER A 162 1.90 -29.21 18.16
CA SER A 162 0.98 -29.43 19.28
C SER A 162 1.62 -29.36 20.68
N THR A 163 2.86 -28.85 20.80
CA THR A 163 3.47 -28.60 22.12
C THR A 163 3.04 -27.25 22.70
N LEU A 164 2.69 -27.24 23.99
CA LEU A 164 2.39 -26.03 24.75
C LEU A 164 3.62 -25.61 25.56
N GLU A 165 4.13 -24.41 25.28
CA GLU A 165 5.29 -23.83 25.94
C GLU A 165 4.85 -22.59 26.75
N CYS A 166 5.05 -22.60 28.07
CA CYS A 166 4.64 -21.51 28.98
C CYS A 166 5.86 -20.74 29.49
N TYR A 167 5.83 -19.41 29.39
CA TYR A 167 6.96 -18.52 29.69
C TYR A 167 6.90 -17.88 31.09
N ALA A 168 5.72 -17.82 31.72
CA ALA A 168 5.58 -17.39 33.10
C ALA A 168 4.25 -17.88 33.71
N ALA A 169 4.31 -18.56 34.85
CA ALA A 169 3.13 -18.87 35.65
C ALA A 169 3.44 -18.70 37.15
N ILE A 170 2.71 -17.82 37.83
CA ILE A 170 2.48 -17.95 39.27
C ILE A 170 1.23 -18.81 39.40
N LEU A 171 1.41 -20.12 39.55
CA LEU A 171 0.31 -21.07 39.75
C LEU A 171 -0.09 -21.06 41.23
N SER A 172 -0.96 -20.12 41.63
CA SER A 172 -1.64 -20.27 42.92
C SER A 172 -3.02 -20.91 42.80
N GLU A 173 -3.75 -20.76 41.69
CA GLU A 173 -5.06 -21.41 41.52
C GLU A 173 -5.35 -21.74 40.04
N LEU A 174 -5.09 -22.98 39.63
CA LEU A 174 -5.69 -23.56 38.43
C LEU A 174 -6.91 -24.37 38.86
N ALA A 175 -8.11 -23.80 38.71
CA ALA A 175 -9.36 -24.53 38.90
C ALA A 175 -9.83 -25.11 37.56
N ILE A 176 -9.79 -26.43 37.43
CA ILE A 176 -10.42 -27.17 36.32
C ILE A 176 -11.77 -27.69 36.80
N SER A 177 -12.85 -27.16 36.24
CA SER A 177 -14.20 -27.67 36.47
C SER A 177 -14.38 -29.00 35.75
N GLY A 178 -14.72 -30.05 36.50
CA GLY A 178 -15.29 -31.28 35.96
C GLY A 178 -14.41 -32.54 35.97
N VAL A 179 -13.26 -32.57 36.64
CA VAL A 179 -12.42 -33.79 36.71
C VAL A 179 -12.00 -34.11 38.14
N SER A 180 -12.23 -35.36 38.56
CA SER A 180 -11.82 -35.87 39.87
C SER A 180 -10.33 -36.24 39.87
N ILE A 181 -9.54 -35.53 40.68
CA ILE A 181 -8.14 -35.89 41.00
C ILE A 181 -8.16 -37.05 41.99
N LYS A 182 -7.43 -38.15 41.70
CA LYS A 182 -7.22 -39.25 42.65
C LYS A 182 -5.76 -39.34 43.04
N SER A 183 -5.49 -39.37 44.35
CA SER A 183 -4.15 -39.62 44.88
C SER A 183 -3.79 -41.09 44.70
N GLY A 184 -2.68 -41.36 43.99
CA GLY A 184 -2.12 -42.70 43.78
C GLY A 184 -0.59 -42.63 43.75
N ARG A 185 0.05 -43.70 43.28
CA ARG A 185 1.52 -43.91 43.26
C ARG A 185 2.35 -42.78 42.59
N TYR A 186 1.71 -41.85 41.88
CA TYR A 186 2.33 -40.71 41.21
C TYR A 186 1.80 -39.38 41.79
N PRO A 187 2.63 -38.31 41.84
CA PRO A 187 2.23 -36.96 42.25
C PRO A 187 0.92 -36.45 41.62
N PHE A 188 0.70 -36.73 40.34
CA PHE A 188 -0.63 -36.75 39.72
C PHE A 188 -0.64 -37.68 38.50
N SER A 189 -1.80 -38.21 38.15
CA SER A 189 -1.99 -38.99 36.92
C SER A 189 -3.32 -38.67 36.26
N TRP A 190 -3.34 -38.73 34.93
CA TRP A 190 -4.55 -38.63 34.12
C TRP A 190 -4.80 -39.97 33.44
N GLY A 191 -5.93 -40.60 33.73
CA GLY A 191 -6.32 -41.90 33.16
C GLY A 191 -7.57 -41.84 32.28
N ALA A 192 -7.67 -42.81 31.35
CA ALA A 192 -8.90 -43.25 30.70
C ALA A 192 -9.25 -44.67 31.18
N GLU A 193 -10.38 -45.25 30.72
CA GLU A 193 -10.82 -46.60 31.14
C GLU A 193 -9.76 -47.70 30.91
N ASN A 194 -8.78 -47.48 30.02
CA ASN A 194 -7.82 -48.49 29.57
C ASN A 194 -6.35 -48.21 29.96
N GLY A 195 -6.07 -47.17 30.76
CA GLY A 195 -4.69 -46.87 31.20
C GLY A 195 -4.41 -45.39 31.47
N PHE A 196 -3.15 -45.08 31.79
CA PHE A 196 -2.67 -43.72 32.03
C PHE A 196 -2.35 -43.03 30.69
N LEU A 197 -2.93 -41.84 30.47
CA LEU A 197 -2.65 -41.00 29.30
C LEU A 197 -1.36 -40.18 29.51
N MET A 198 -1.18 -39.68 30.73
CA MET A 198 -0.02 -38.88 31.15
C MET A 198 0.30 -39.15 32.62
N THR A 199 1.59 -39.26 32.93
CA THR A 199 2.11 -39.40 34.29
C THR A 199 3.25 -38.42 34.53
N LEU A 200 3.21 -37.72 35.66
CA LEU A 200 4.37 -37.03 36.23
C LEU A 200 4.89 -37.89 37.37
N ASP A 201 6.12 -38.37 37.27
CA ASP A 201 6.72 -39.15 38.35
C ASP A 201 7.36 -38.26 39.43
N ASP A 202 7.77 -38.90 40.52
CA ASP A 202 8.41 -38.31 41.69
C ASP A 202 9.83 -37.78 41.44
N THR A 203 10.37 -37.98 40.23
CA THR A 203 11.63 -37.37 39.77
C THR A 203 11.42 -36.11 38.93
N GLY A 204 10.17 -35.76 38.64
CA GLY A 204 9.81 -34.63 37.78
C GLY A 204 9.83 -34.97 36.29
N LYS A 205 9.93 -36.25 35.92
CA LYS A 205 9.86 -36.69 34.54
C LYS A 205 8.40 -36.83 34.10
N LEU A 206 8.06 -36.16 33.01
CA LEU A 206 6.75 -36.23 32.37
C LEU A 206 6.79 -37.30 31.26
N GLU A 207 5.95 -38.33 31.38
CA GLU A 207 5.80 -39.38 30.36
C GLU A 207 4.35 -39.40 29.86
N GLY A 208 4.15 -39.38 28.54
CA GLY A 208 2.85 -39.42 27.90
C GLY A 208 2.89 -40.24 26.61
N ILE A 209 1.77 -40.88 26.27
CA ILE A 209 1.63 -41.60 25.00
C ILE A 209 1.49 -40.56 23.88
N GLU A 210 2.36 -40.66 22.87
CA GLU A 210 2.25 -39.93 21.61
C GLU A 210 0.87 -40.22 20.99
N ALA A 211 -0.02 -39.22 20.97
CA ALA A 211 -1.35 -39.32 20.38
C ALA A 211 -1.43 -38.39 19.16
N ASP A 212 -1.57 -38.99 17.99
CA ASP A 212 -1.76 -38.30 16.71
C ASP A 212 -3.22 -37.85 16.59
N PHE A 213 -3.48 -36.56 16.80
CA PHE A 213 -4.84 -36.00 16.74
C PHE A 213 -5.23 -35.65 15.30
N GLN A 214 -6.07 -36.45 14.66
CA GLN A 214 -6.56 -36.14 13.30
C GLN A 214 -7.70 -35.12 13.24
N GLU A 215 -8.44 -34.88 14.33
CA GLU A 215 -9.53 -33.89 14.39
C GLU A 215 -9.59 -33.23 15.78
N LEU A 216 -9.48 -31.90 15.83
CA LEU A 216 -9.75 -31.10 17.03
C LEU A 216 -11.05 -30.33 16.82
N LYS A 217 -12.06 -30.62 17.64
CA LYS A 217 -13.41 -30.03 17.56
C LYS A 217 -13.74 -29.20 18.79
N ILE A 218 -14.28 -28.00 18.59
CA ILE A 218 -14.84 -27.15 19.66
C ILE A 218 -16.36 -27.10 19.47
N ALA A 219 -17.11 -27.49 20.51
CA ALA A 219 -18.58 -27.58 20.46
C ALA A 219 -19.13 -28.38 19.26
N GLY A 220 -18.41 -29.43 18.84
CA GLY A 220 -18.79 -30.29 17.72
C GLY A 220 -18.39 -29.77 16.32
N VAL A 221 -17.79 -28.57 16.22
CA VAL A 221 -17.32 -27.99 14.97
C VAL A 221 -15.81 -28.18 14.85
N ASP A 222 -15.34 -28.63 13.69
CA ASP A 222 -13.91 -28.76 13.40
C ASP A 222 -13.21 -27.40 13.44
N LEU A 223 -12.05 -27.34 14.08
CA LEU A 223 -11.31 -26.10 14.30
C LEU A 223 -10.94 -25.42 12.96
N LYS A 224 -10.67 -26.17 11.89
CA LYS A 224 -10.40 -25.61 10.55
C LYS A 224 -11.65 -24.96 9.96
N THR A 225 -12.84 -25.49 10.27
CA THR A 225 -14.13 -24.92 9.84
C THR A 225 -14.44 -23.63 10.60
N LEU A 226 -14.07 -23.54 11.88
CA LEU A 226 -14.16 -22.30 12.66
C LEU A 226 -13.21 -21.22 12.11
N ILE A 227 -11.97 -21.59 11.78
CA ILE A 227 -10.94 -20.69 11.21
C ILE A 227 -11.31 -20.20 9.80
N SER A 228 -11.94 -21.06 8.98
CA SER A 228 -12.36 -20.67 7.63
C SER A 228 -13.63 -19.82 7.61
N GLN A 229 -14.40 -19.81 8.71
CA GLN A 229 -15.61 -19.00 8.88
C GLN A 229 -15.35 -17.65 9.55
N SER A 230 -14.19 -17.43 10.18
CA SER A 230 -13.77 -16.10 10.65
C SER A 230 -13.25 -15.31 9.45
N GLY A 231 -14.15 -14.65 8.72
CA GLY A 231 -13.76 -13.73 7.65
C GLY A 231 -12.79 -12.67 8.17
N GLY A 232 -11.58 -12.65 7.62
CA GLY A 232 -10.49 -11.72 7.99
C GLY A 232 -9.98 -11.93 9.42
N ASP A 233 -8.66 -11.91 9.60
CA ASP A 233 -8.10 -11.84 10.95
C ASP A 233 -8.81 -10.73 11.74
N PRO A 234 -9.40 -11.01 12.92
CA PRO A 234 -9.78 -9.94 13.82
C PRO A 234 -8.48 -9.21 14.17
N SER A 235 -8.34 -7.99 13.65
CA SER A 235 -7.26 -7.08 13.99
C SER A 235 -7.36 -6.77 15.49
N TYR A 236 -6.73 -7.59 16.31
CA TYR A 236 -6.57 -7.31 17.72
C TYR A 236 -5.56 -6.19 17.80
N TYR A 237 -6.03 -4.94 17.86
CA TYR A 237 -5.20 -3.82 18.23
C TYR A 237 -4.80 -4.03 19.69
N PRO A 238 -3.54 -4.43 20.02
CA PRO A 238 -3.10 -4.28 21.40
C PRO A 238 -3.32 -2.81 21.75
N GLY A 239 -3.84 -2.51 22.95
CA GLY A 239 -3.85 -1.13 23.43
C GLY A 239 -2.46 -0.51 23.34
N ALA A 240 -2.39 0.83 23.41
CA ALA A 240 -1.13 1.56 23.29
C ALA A 240 0.03 0.88 24.04
N PRO A 241 1.21 0.67 23.39
CA PRO A 241 2.28 -0.14 23.97
C PRO A 241 2.87 0.48 25.26
N GLY A 242 2.62 1.77 25.49
CA GLY A 242 3.06 2.52 26.66
C GLY A 242 4.54 2.89 26.61
N ILE A 243 4.95 3.72 27.57
CA ILE A 243 6.37 3.98 27.84
C ILE A 243 6.86 2.93 28.83
N LEU A 244 7.89 2.18 28.45
CA LEU A 244 8.45 1.09 29.26
C LEU A 244 9.88 1.43 29.71
N ALA A 245 10.23 1.04 30.94
CA ALA A 245 11.62 1.06 31.40
C ALA A 245 12.49 0.09 30.58
N GLY A 246 13.80 0.36 30.61
CA GLY A 246 14.81 -0.39 29.87
C GLY A 246 15.23 0.30 28.58
N TYR A 247 15.74 -0.48 27.64
CA TYR A 247 16.28 0.02 26.38
C TYR A 247 15.19 0.12 25.30
N SER A 248 15.13 1.26 24.63
CA SER A 248 14.23 1.51 23.51
C SER A 248 14.97 2.15 22.35
N HIS A 249 14.93 1.50 21.20
CA HIS A 249 15.63 1.91 19.99
C HIS A 249 14.74 2.75 19.07
N THR A 250 15.31 3.80 18.50
CA THR A 250 14.78 4.50 17.33
C THR A 250 15.79 4.42 16.21
N ALA A 251 15.41 3.75 15.12
CA ALA A 251 16.24 3.66 13.92
C ALA A 251 15.95 4.84 13.00
N CYS A 252 16.95 5.29 12.24
CA CYS A 252 16.76 6.24 11.15
C CYS A 252 17.40 5.69 9.88
N VAL A 253 16.59 5.53 8.83
CA VAL A 253 17.04 5.13 7.49
C VAL A 253 16.68 6.24 6.51
N SER A 254 17.67 6.82 5.84
CA SER A 254 17.47 8.06 5.10
C SER A 254 18.43 8.24 3.93
N GLN A 255 18.18 9.27 3.11
CA GLN A 255 19.19 9.90 2.26
C GLN A 255 19.94 11.03 3.00
N SER A 256 20.60 11.95 2.27
CA SER A 256 21.41 13.07 2.76
C SER A 256 20.87 13.81 4.00
N GLN A 257 19.55 14.07 4.07
CA GLN A 257 18.96 14.85 5.19
C GLN A 257 19.10 14.14 6.54
N GLY A 258 18.58 12.92 6.66
CA GLY A 258 18.63 12.17 7.92
C GLY A 258 20.01 11.62 8.26
N VAL A 259 20.90 11.47 7.27
CA VAL A 259 22.33 11.21 7.53
C VAL A 259 23.04 12.49 7.99
N GLY A 260 22.43 13.68 7.86
CA GLY A 260 23.01 14.95 8.31
C GLY A 260 24.21 15.42 7.48
N VAL A 261 24.28 15.04 6.19
CA VAL A 261 25.40 15.39 5.30
C VAL A 261 24.91 15.77 3.89
N PRO A 262 25.30 16.95 3.37
CA PRO A 262 25.94 18.07 4.08
C PRO A 262 24.97 18.75 5.05
N THR A 263 25.51 19.29 6.13
CA THR A 263 24.84 20.23 7.05
C THR A 263 25.79 21.39 7.36
N ASN A 264 25.27 22.53 7.82
CA ASN A 264 26.07 23.73 8.15
C ASN A 264 26.64 23.68 9.57
N GLY A 265 26.97 22.48 10.05
CA GLY A 265 27.62 22.24 11.34
C GLY A 265 26.77 21.41 12.31
N VAL A 266 27.17 21.48 13.58
CA VAL A 266 26.60 20.71 14.69
C VAL A 266 26.21 21.68 15.81
N ILE A 267 25.06 21.41 16.44
CA ILE A 267 24.60 22.05 17.67
C ILE A 267 25.01 21.16 18.86
N HIS A 268 24.78 19.85 18.76
CA HIS A 268 24.99 18.90 19.87
C HIS A 268 26.33 18.15 19.75
N SER A 269 27.44 18.87 19.82
CA SER A 269 28.80 18.33 19.65
C SER A 269 29.38 17.65 20.90
N ALA A 270 28.61 17.61 22.00
CA ALA A 270 28.96 16.92 23.23
C ALA A 270 27.71 16.25 23.83
N PRO A 271 27.87 15.20 24.65
CA PRO A 271 26.75 14.56 25.33
C PRO A 271 25.89 15.53 26.12
N PHE A 272 24.57 15.49 25.90
CA PHE A 272 23.61 16.35 26.61
C PHE A 272 22.82 15.62 27.70
N ASP A 273 22.73 14.28 27.66
CA ASP A 273 22.21 13.48 28.77
C ASP A 273 22.78 12.04 28.78
N ALA A 274 22.74 11.38 29.93
CA ALA A 274 23.36 10.07 30.13
C ALA A 274 22.50 8.88 29.66
N SER A 275 21.22 9.09 29.34
CA SER A 275 20.25 8.04 29.01
C SER A 275 19.72 8.12 27.57
N SER A 276 20.22 9.08 26.78
CA SER A 276 20.15 9.08 25.33
C SER A 276 21.48 8.60 24.78
N LEU A 277 21.44 7.45 24.12
CA LEU A 277 22.61 6.62 23.84
C LEU A 277 22.78 6.41 22.34
N MET A 278 24.01 6.12 21.96
CA MET A 278 24.39 5.66 20.63
C MET A 278 25.43 4.53 20.74
N LEU A 279 25.70 3.85 19.63
CA LEU A 279 26.77 2.86 19.57
C LEU A 279 28.15 3.55 19.68
N ASN A 280 29.19 2.79 20.01
CA ASN A 280 30.53 3.34 20.24
C ASN A 280 31.07 4.17 19.06
N GLY A 281 30.83 3.74 17.82
CA GLY A 281 31.20 4.49 16.62
C GLY A 281 30.29 5.69 16.30
N GLY A 282 29.30 5.97 17.12
CA GLY A 282 28.36 7.08 16.94
C GLY A 282 27.02 6.65 16.38
N LEU A 283 26.23 7.64 15.97
CA LEU A 283 24.89 7.45 15.43
C LEU A 283 24.92 6.74 14.07
N ARG A 284 25.80 7.18 13.18
CA ARG A 284 25.88 6.70 11.79
C ARG A 284 26.47 5.28 11.74
N SER A 285 25.92 4.40 10.91
CA SER A 285 26.52 3.08 10.66
C SER A 285 27.90 3.20 10.02
N TYR A 286 28.79 2.24 10.29
CA TYR A 286 30.14 2.21 9.71
C TYR A 286 30.08 2.23 8.18
N GLY A 287 30.74 3.21 7.56
CA GLY A 287 30.75 3.40 6.10
C GLY A 287 29.57 4.19 5.52
N THR A 288 28.65 4.69 6.35
CA THR A 288 27.66 5.70 5.94
C THR A 288 28.30 7.09 5.90
N ASP A 289 27.91 7.96 4.98
CA ASP A 289 28.50 9.30 4.85
C ASP A 289 28.53 10.05 6.18
N GLY A 290 29.71 10.54 6.57
CA GLY A 290 29.92 11.24 7.84
C GLY A 290 30.05 10.36 9.09
N TYR A 291 30.21 9.04 8.96
CA TYR A 291 30.53 8.13 10.07
C TYR A 291 31.84 8.50 10.79
N ASP A 292 31.99 8.07 12.04
CA ASP A 292 33.19 8.35 12.84
C ASP A 292 34.37 7.47 12.39
N THR A 293 35.30 8.06 11.65
CA THR A 293 36.49 7.36 11.14
C THR A 293 37.56 7.13 12.21
N SER A 294 37.41 7.71 13.41
CA SER A 294 38.35 7.50 14.52
C SER A 294 38.12 6.17 15.24
N VAL A 295 36.95 5.54 15.05
CA VAL A 295 36.60 4.25 15.64
C VAL A 295 36.74 3.15 14.58
N SER A 296 37.58 2.15 14.87
CA SER A 296 37.75 1.00 13.98
C SER A 296 36.46 0.17 13.89
N GLN A 297 36.25 -0.49 12.74
CA GLN A 297 35.05 -1.30 12.49
C GLN A 297 34.78 -2.34 13.59
N GLY A 298 35.83 -3.03 14.08
CA GLY A 298 35.72 -4.05 15.13
C GLY A 298 35.26 -3.50 16.48
N ASN A 299 35.46 -2.21 16.75
CA ASN A 299 35.05 -1.55 17.98
C ASN A 299 33.76 -0.73 17.82
N TYR A 300 33.18 -0.67 16.62
CA TYR A 300 32.14 0.29 16.31
C TYR A 300 30.81 0.01 17.03
N TYR A 301 30.51 -1.27 17.27
CA TYR A 301 29.20 -1.73 17.79
C TYR A 301 29.27 -2.45 19.14
N ILE A 302 30.41 -2.39 19.86
CA ILE A 302 30.66 -3.25 21.03
C ILE A 302 30.11 -2.70 22.36
N LEU A 303 29.76 -1.42 22.42
CA LEU A 303 29.24 -0.77 23.62
C LEU A 303 28.35 0.43 23.27
N LEU A 304 27.59 0.88 24.27
CA LEU A 304 26.79 2.11 24.20
C LEU A 304 27.50 3.24 24.93
N LYS A 305 27.37 4.45 24.40
CA LYS A 305 27.83 5.69 25.05
C LYS A 305 26.78 6.80 24.92
N PRO A 306 26.79 7.82 25.80
CA PRO A 306 25.96 9.00 25.65
C PRO A 306 26.09 9.61 24.25
N MET A 307 24.97 9.98 23.65
CA MET A 307 24.93 10.41 22.26
C MET A 307 25.40 11.86 22.07
N TYR A 308 26.06 12.11 20.94
CA TYR A 308 26.43 13.43 20.44
C TYR A 308 26.72 13.32 18.92
N GLU A 309 26.79 14.46 18.25
CA GLU A 309 27.07 14.54 16.81
C GLU A 309 28.53 14.90 16.54
N VAL A 310 29.08 14.36 15.46
CA VAL A 310 30.49 14.59 15.05
C VAL A 310 30.55 15.39 13.75
N THR A 311 30.01 14.83 12.67
CA THR A 311 30.23 15.33 11.31
C THR A 311 29.11 16.25 10.81
N GLY A 312 27.93 16.20 11.43
CA GLY A 312 26.77 16.99 11.04
C GLY A 312 25.55 16.66 11.89
N GLU A 313 24.64 17.61 12.04
CA GLU A 313 23.45 17.41 12.86
C GLU A 313 22.45 16.46 12.17
N THR A 314 22.04 15.37 12.85
CA THR A 314 20.94 14.50 12.38
C THR A 314 19.64 14.83 13.09
N PHE A 315 18.54 14.21 12.66
CA PHE A 315 17.25 14.29 13.36
C PHE A 315 17.32 13.75 14.79
N MET A 316 18.27 12.84 15.07
CA MET A 316 18.28 12.13 16.35
C MET A 316 18.54 13.06 17.53
N SER A 317 19.26 14.18 17.34
CA SER A 317 19.47 15.16 18.40
C SER A 317 18.16 15.79 18.87
N GLY A 318 17.36 16.32 17.95
CA GLY A 318 16.08 16.93 18.28
C GLY A 318 15.09 15.93 18.85
N HIS A 319 15.10 14.71 18.30
CA HIS A 319 14.29 13.62 18.81
C HIS A 319 14.67 13.28 20.26
N ALA A 320 15.96 13.12 20.54
CA ALA A 320 16.46 12.73 21.86
C ALA A 320 16.25 13.81 22.92
N VAL A 321 16.54 15.07 22.60
CA VAL A 321 16.32 16.21 23.51
C VAL A 321 14.83 16.31 23.86
N ARG A 322 13.94 16.19 22.88
CA ARG A 322 12.51 16.28 23.12
C ARG A 322 11.98 15.08 23.92
N ALA A 323 12.41 13.86 23.58
CA ALA A 323 12.05 12.65 24.30
C ALA A 323 12.49 12.73 25.77
N ARG A 324 13.73 13.17 26.02
CA ARG A 324 14.27 13.31 27.37
C ARG A 324 13.51 14.36 28.18
N ALA A 325 13.18 15.50 27.58
CA ALA A 325 12.34 16.51 28.23
C ALA A 325 10.96 15.97 28.62
N PHE A 326 10.30 15.22 27.73
CA PHE A 326 9.02 14.57 28.03
C PHE A 326 9.13 13.55 29.16
N LEU A 327 10.10 12.63 29.07
CA LEU A 327 10.30 11.55 30.03
C LEU A 327 10.61 12.11 31.42
N ASN A 328 11.50 13.10 31.53
CA ASN A 328 11.81 13.72 32.82
C ASN A 328 10.59 14.43 33.43
N SER A 329 9.69 14.97 32.61
CA SER A 329 8.49 15.67 33.09
C SER A 329 7.36 14.71 33.50
N LYS A 330 7.13 13.63 32.74
CA LYS A 330 5.96 12.76 32.89
C LYS A 330 6.26 11.40 33.52
N TYR A 331 7.50 10.94 33.40
CA TYR A 331 7.96 9.64 33.88
C TYR A 331 9.33 9.73 34.59
N PRO A 332 9.50 10.65 35.57
CA PRO A 332 10.81 10.90 36.20
C PRO A 332 11.41 9.67 36.89
N ASP A 333 10.54 8.78 37.40
CA ASP A 333 10.96 7.56 38.12
C ASP A 333 11.18 6.36 37.19
N LEU A 334 10.82 6.47 35.91
CA LEU A 334 10.95 5.39 34.95
C LEU A 334 12.33 5.42 34.29
N ASN A 335 13.12 4.37 34.51
CA ASN A 335 14.46 4.25 33.92
C ASN A 335 14.40 3.88 32.43
N VAL A 336 14.18 4.87 31.58
CA VAL A 336 14.12 4.72 30.11
C VAL A 336 15.45 5.14 29.48
N LYS A 337 16.11 4.18 28.82
CA LYS A 337 17.34 4.38 28.05
C LYS A 337 17.02 4.34 26.56
N ARG A 338 17.14 5.48 25.90
CA ARG A 338 16.86 5.59 24.47
C ARG A 338 18.12 5.41 23.67
N ILE A 339 18.07 4.60 22.62
CA ILE A 339 19.21 4.37 21.73
C ILE A 339 18.83 4.82 20.32
N TYR A 340 19.74 5.52 19.67
CA TYR A 340 19.53 6.06 18.34
C TYR A 340 20.57 5.53 17.37
N THR A 341 20.11 5.18 16.17
CA THR A 341 20.98 4.78 15.06
C THR A 341 20.56 5.49 13.78
N VAL A 342 21.54 5.76 12.92
CA VAL A 342 21.36 6.44 11.64
C VAL A 342 22.09 5.63 10.58
N SER A 343 21.41 5.36 9.47
CA SER A 343 22.01 4.69 8.33
C SER A 343 21.39 5.22 7.04
N GLY A 344 22.10 5.05 5.93
CA GLY A 344 21.63 5.60 4.67
C GLY A 344 22.72 5.77 3.63
N GLN A 345 22.41 6.61 2.64
CA GLN A 345 23.36 7.01 1.60
C GLN A 345 22.97 8.38 1.04
N GLY A 346 23.93 9.30 0.99
CA GLY A 346 23.72 10.62 0.39
C GLY A 346 23.30 10.52 -1.08
N GLY A 347 22.36 11.36 -1.50
CA GLY A 347 21.87 11.41 -2.89
C GLY A 347 21.16 10.13 -3.38
N ALA A 348 20.85 9.18 -2.52
CA ALA A 348 20.25 7.90 -2.92
C ALA A 348 18.75 7.99 -3.26
N THR A 349 18.38 7.47 -4.43
CA THR A 349 17.01 7.00 -4.69
C THR A 349 16.68 5.78 -3.83
N VAL A 350 15.41 5.44 -3.66
CA VAL A 350 14.99 4.26 -2.88
C VAL A 350 15.59 2.96 -3.44
N SER A 351 15.86 2.89 -4.75
CA SER A 351 16.52 1.75 -5.40
C SER A 351 17.96 1.51 -4.93
N LEU A 352 18.62 2.53 -4.37
CA LEU A 352 19.97 2.45 -3.79
C LEU A 352 19.96 2.18 -2.27
N LEU A 353 18.77 2.09 -1.66
CA LEU A 353 18.59 1.79 -0.24
C LEU A 353 17.99 0.41 0.04
N LYS A 354 17.42 -0.24 -0.99
CA LYS A 354 16.74 -1.54 -0.85
C LYS A 354 17.70 -2.73 -0.67
N LYS A 355 17.14 -3.89 -0.32
CA LYS A 355 17.89 -5.15 -0.16
C LYS A 355 18.80 -5.44 -1.35
N GLY A 356 20.01 -5.95 -1.04
CA GLY A 356 21.08 -6.18 -2.02
C GLY A 356 22.00 -4.98 -2.25
N THR A 357 21.71 -3.81 -1.67
CA THR A 357 22.59 -2.63 -1.74
C THR A 357 23.52 -2.53 -0.54
N ALA A 358 24.62 -1.78 -0.67
CA ALA A 358 25.54 -1.54 0.43
C ALA A 358 24.87 -0.76 1.58
N ALA A 359 24.00 0.20 1.27
CA ALA A 359 23.27 0.98 2.28
C ALA A 359 22.33 0.11 3.11
N TYR A 360 21.61 -0.82 2.47
CA TYR A 360 20.79 -1.81 3.17
C TYR A 360 21.63 -2.69 4.10
N SER A 361 22.73 -3.26 3.59
CA SER A 361 23.61 -4.13 4.38
C SER A 361 24.22 -3.41 5.60
N ARG A 362 24.62 -2.13 5.46
CA ARG A 362 25.11 -1.32 6.58
C ARG A 362 24.03 -1.12 7.64
N THR A 363 22.81 -0.79 7.21
CA THR A 363 21.66 -0.59 8.10
C THR A 363 21.34 -1.85 8.89
N LEU A 364 21.21 -2.99 8.20
CA LEU A 364 20.94 -4.28 8.81
C LEU A 364 22.05 -4.69 9.78
N THR A 365 23.32 -4.49 9.41
CA THR A 365 24.47 -4.81 10.27
C THR A 365 24.44 -4.01 11.57
N GLN A 366 24.22 -2.69 11.50
CA GLN A 366 24.15 -1.85 12.69
C GLN A 366 22.98 -2.25 13.60
N TRP A 367 21.82 -2.53 13.00
CA TRP A 367 20.61 -2.89 13.74
C TRP A 367 20.75 -4.24 14.45
N VAL A 368 21.22 -5.27 13.75
CA VAL A 368 21.48 -6.60 14.32
C VAL A 368 22.56 -6.53 15.40
N ALA A 369 23.63 -5.76 15.18
CA ALA A 369 24.68 -5.60 16.18
C ALA A 369 24.16 -4.93 17.46
N LEU A 370 23.29 -3.94 17.34
CA LEU A 370 22.63 -3.32 18.49
C LEU A 370 21.75 -4.33 19.24
N ILE A 371 20.93 -5.11 18.53
CA ILE A 371 20.08 -6.14 19.14
C ILE A 371 20.93 -7.12 19.97
N ASN A 372 21.98 -7.65 19.36
CA ASN A 372 22.89 -8.60 19.99
C ASN A 372 23.60 -8.00 21.20
N LEU A 373 24.01 -6.72 21.12
CA LEU A 373 24.60 -5.99 22.24
C LEU A 373 23.61 -5.89 23.42
N ILE A 374 22.36 -5.48 23.16
CA ILE A 374 21.32 -5.40 24.21
C ILE A 374 21.08 -6.78 24.84
N GLN A 375 20.92 -7.83 24.03
CA GLN A 375 20.70 -9.19 24.53
C GLN A 375 21.90 -9.70 25.35
N SER A 376 23.14 -9.36 24.95
CA SER A 376 24.35 -9.72 25.71
C SER A 376 24.42 -9.09 27.09
N MET A 377 23.75 -7.94 27.30
CA MET A 377 23.63 -7.31 28.61
C MET A 377 22.53 -7.94 29.47
N GLY A 378 21.84 -8.97 28.96
CA GLY A 378 20.69 -9.61 29.63
C GLY A 378 19.41 -8.77 29.57
N GLU A 379 19.32 -7.83 28.62
CA GLU A 379 18.26 -6.83 28.53
C GLU A 379 17.31 -7.12 27.37
N ALA A 380 16.05 -6.70 27.50
CA ALA A 380 15.06 -6.85 26.43
C ALA A 380 15.26 -5.76 25.37
N TYR A 381 15.41 -6.18 24.10
CA TYR A 381 15.43 -5.26 22.98
C TYR A 381 14.01 -4.86 22.56
N ARG A 382 13.80 -3.56 22.34
CA ARG A 382 12.56 -3.00 21.78
C ARG A 382 12.90 -1.90 20.78
N CYS A 383 12.11 -1.79 19.72
CA CYS A 383 12.19 -0.71 18.76
C CYS A 383 10.89 0.11 18.81
N ALA A 384 10.99 1.39 19.16
CA ALA A 384 9.83 2.29 19.28
C ALA A 384 9.33 2.77 17.91
N SER A 385 10.26 3.11 17.01
CA SER A 385 9.95 3.49 15.64
C SER A 385 11.14 3.31 14.71
N LEU A 386 10.85 3.32 13.42
CA LEU A 386 11.82 3.67 12.39
C LEU A 386 11.45 5.01 11.77
N ILE A 387 12.42 5.93 11.73
CA ILE A 387 12.33 7.18 10.99
C ILE A 387 12.81 6.94 9.56
N PHE A 388 11.96 7.26 8.58
CA PHE A 388 12.28 7.17 7.16
C PHE A 388 12.10 8.53 6.47
N SER A 389 13.20 9.13 6.02
CA SER A 389 13.22 10.42 5.33
C SER A 389 13.92 10.28 3.98
N GLN A 390 13.13 10.16 2.92
CA GLN A 390 13.63 9.98 1.57
C GLN A 390 12.59 10.51 0.56
N GLY A 391 13.01 10.69 -0.69
CA GLY A 391 12.13 10.93 -1.83
C GLY A 391 12.64 12.04 -2.73
N GLY A 392 13.47 12.95 -2.21
CA GLY A 392 14.01 14.05 -3.00
C GLY A 392 14.87 13.59 -4.17
N SER A 393 15.68 12.53 -4.02
CA SER A 393 16.43 11.97 -5.15
C SER A 393 15.53 11.28 -6.18
N ASP A 394 14.43 10.66 -5.74
CA ASP A 394 13.43 10.03 -6.62
C ASP A 394 12.62 11.08 -7.40
N ASP A 395 12.27 12.20 -6.77
CA ASP A 395 11.75 13.38 -7.46
C ASP A 395 12.72 13.88 -8.53
N GLY A 396 14.03 13.86 -8.24
CA GLY A 396 15.07 14.27 -9.18
C GLY A 396 15.21 13.42 -10.44
N VAL A 397 14.72 12.18 -10.40
CA VAL A 397 14.66 11.28 -11.56
C VAL A 397 13.23 10.95 -11.99
N ALA A 398 12.24 11.67 -11.45
CA ALA A 398 10.82 11.45 -11.71
C ALA A 398 10.36 9.99 -11.53
N THR A 399 10.81 9.33 -10.45
CA THR A 399 10.36 7.97 -10.12
C THR A 399 8.84 7.94 -9.98
N ASN A 400 8.20 6.94 -10.60
CA ASN A 400 6.78 6.69 -10.46
C ASN A 400 6.42 6.49 -8.96
N PRO A 401 5.43 7.23 -8.41
CA PRO A 401 5.05 7.14 -7.01
C PRO A 401 4.63 5.76 -6.50
N ASP A 402 3.91 4.97 -7.30
CA ASP A 402 3.51 3.60 -6.94
C ASP A 402 4.73 2.69 -6.81
N THR A 403 5.69 2.84 -7.73
CA THR A 403 6.95 2.08 -7.69
C THR A 403 7.78 2.46 -6.46
N TRP A 404 7.82 3.75 -6.12
CA TRP A 404 8.50 4.24 -4.93
C TRP A 404 7.88 3.66 -3.66
N GLU A 405 6.55 3.78 -3.50
CA GLU A 405 5.83 3.25 -2.34
C GLU A 405 6.02 1.73 -2.20
N ALA A 406 5.84 0.97 -3.29
CA ALA A 406 6.05 -0.47 -3.28
C ALA A 406 7.46 -0.85 -2.83
N THR A 407 8.47 -0.08 -3.24
CA THR A 407 9.86 -0.32 -2.80
C THR A 407 10.04 -0.02 -1.31
N VAL A 408 9.48 1.07 -0.79
CA VAL A 408 9.56 1.42 0.64
C VAL A 408 8.86 0.37 1.51
N ARG A 409 7.68 -0.10 1.09
CA ARG A 409 6.96 -1.18 1.78
C ARG A 409 7.73 -2.50 1.72
N GLN A 410 8.35 -2.83 0.58
CA GLN A 410 9.20 -4.01 0.47
C GLN A 410 10.42 -3.92 1.39
N MET A 411 11.06 -2.75 1.51
CA MET A 411 12.19 -2.56 2.43
C MET A 411 11.81 -2.83 3.88
N ARG A 412 10.60 -2.45 4.30
CA ARG A 412 10.09 -2.75 5.64
C ARG A 412 9.95 -4.27 5.87
N SER A 413 9.33 -4.97 4.93
CA SER A 413 9.20 -6.43 4.97
C SER A 413 10.58 -7.12 4.99
N ASP A 414 11.51 -6.64 4.17
CA ASP A 414 12.87 -7.15 4.07
C ASP A 414 13.63 -6.98 5.39
N PHE A 415 13.61 -5.78 5.99
CA PHE A 415 14.27 -5.55 7.29
C PHE A 415 13.69 -6.44 8.38
N THR A 416 12.36 -6.56 8.44
CA THR A 416 11.67 -7.39 9.42
C THR A 416 12.09 -8.86 9.29
N ALA A 417 12.09 -9.39 8.06
CA ALA A 417 12.48 -10.76 7.77
C ALA A 417 13.96 -11.01 8.08
N ASP A 418 14.85 -10.11 7.65
CA ASP A 418 16.29 -10.29 7.81
C ASP A 418 16.73 -10.13 9.27
N ILE A 419 16.14 -9.19 10.04
CA ILE A 419 16.39 -9.07 11.48
C ILE A 419 15.93 -10.34 12.22
N LYS A 420 14.72 -10.85 11.91
CA LYS A 420 14.22 -12.10 12.50
C LYS A 420 15.15 -13.27 12.19
N SER A 421 15.64 -13.38 10.96
CA SER A 421 16.55 -14.46 10.56
C SER A 421 17.89 -14.45 11.29
N GLN A 422 18.40 -13.28 11.67
CA GLN A 422 19.73 -13.14 12.29
C GLN A 422 19.70 -13.07 13.81
N THR A 423 18.58 -12.65 14.40
CA THR A 423 18.48 -12.40 15.85
C THR A 423 17.41 -13.24 16.55
N GLY A 424 16.53 -13.89 15.78
CA GLY A 424 15.33 -14.54 16.28
C GLY A 424 14.22 -13.58 16.72
N LEU A 425 14.47 -12.26 16.76
CA LEU A 425 13.49 -11.26 17.17
C LEU A 425 12.66 -10.77 15.98
N HIS A 426 11.34 -10.79 16.14
CA HIS A 426 10.45 -10.10 15.22
C HIS A 426 10.42 -8.61 15.55
N VAL A 427 10.93 -7.78 14.63
CA VAL A 427 11.03 -6.33 14.79
C VAL A 427 10.33 -5.67 13.59
N ASP A 428 9.12 -5.19 13.82
CA ASP A 428 8.32 -4.43 12.84
C ASP A 428 7.76 -3.14 13.48
N PRO A 429 8.61 -2.11 13.67
CA PRO A 429 8.18 -0.87 14.31
C PRO A 429 7.33 0.00 13.38
N PRO A 430 6.55 0.96 13.91
CA PRO A 430 5.90 1.97 13.08
C PRO A 430 6.93 2.81 12.32
N TYR A 431 6.64 3.15 11.06
CA TYR A 431 7.51 3.99 10.23
C TYR A 431 7.02 5.44 10.30
N ILE A 432 7.88 6.35 10.76
CA ILE A 432 7.59 7.78 10.83
C ILE A 432 8.28 8.47 9.66
N ILE A 433 7.51 9.16 8.83
CA ILE A 433 7.99 9.86 7.64
C ILE A 433 7.70 11.36 7.72
N ASN A 434 8.51 12.15 7.05
CA ASN A 434 8.23 13.57 6.78
C ASN A 434 7.76 13.73 5.33
N GLN A 435 7.03 14.80 5.04
CA GLN A 435 6.60 15.09 3.68
C GLN A 435 7.59 16.02 2.98
N ILE A 436 8.16 15.57 1.87
CA ILE A 436 9.03 16.41 1.04
C ILE A 436 8.23 17.40 0.19
N ASN A 437 8.80 18.58 -0.07
CA ASN A 437 8.18 19.65 -0.86
C ASN A 437 9.12 20.26 -1.92
N ASN A 438 10.24 19.61 -2.24
CA ASN A 438 11.31 20.17 -3.08
C ASN A 438 11.17 19.87 -4.58
N TYR A 439 9.98 19.44 -5.04
CA TYR A 439 9.72 19.04 -6.42
C TYR A 439 9.97 20.17 -7.45
N MET A 440 9.76 21.44 -7.07
CA MET A 440 10.00 22.60 -7.95
C MET A 440 11.48 22.74 -8.38
N ARG A 441 12.40 22.13 -7.65
CA ARG A 441 13.81 22.06 -8.01
C ARG A 441 14.05 21.26 -9.30
N TYR A 442 13.19 20.28 -9.59
CA TYR A 442 13.49 19.24 -10.57
C TYR A 442 12.72 19.47 -11.87
N PRO A 443 13.40 19.86 -12.97
CA PRO A 443 12.72 20.11 -14.25
C PRO A 443 11.96 18.89 -14.77
N ALA A 444 12.43 17.68 -14.44
CA ALA A 444 11.78 16.42 -14.83
C ALA A 444 10.32 16.29 -14.34
N LEU A 445 9.94 17.04 -13.30
CA LEU A 445 8.59 17.02 -12.75
C LEU A 445 7.66 18.10 -13.33
N ASN A 446 8.15 18.96 -14.23
CA ASN A 446 7.38 20.04 -14.85
C ASN A 446 6.56 20.88 -13.84
N GLY A 447 7.14 21.15 -12.66
CA GLY A 447 6.51 21.97 -11.63
C GLY A 447 5.35 21.30 -10.89
N LYS A 448 5.17 19.98 -11.00
CA LYS A 448 4.14 19.23 -10.27
C LYS A 448 4.74 18.41 -9.14
N PRO A 449 4.10 18.33 -7.96
CA PRO A 449 4.56 17.45 -6.90
C PRO A 449 4.45 15.98 -7.30
N ASN A 450 5.34 15.16 -6.73
CA ASN A 450 5.43 13.74 -7.02
C ASN A 450 5.47 12.92 -5.73
N ILE A 451 6.65 12.57 -5.19
CA ILE A 451 6.75 11.70 -4.01
C ILE A 451 6.12 12.35 -2.75
N GLY A 452 6.16 13.67 -2.61
CA GLY A 452 5.53 14.38 -1.48
C GLY A 452 4.01 14.15 -1.37
N LEU A 453 3.29 14.08 -2.49
CA LEU A 453 1.84 13.76 -2.47
C LEU A 453 1.60 12.29 -2.18
N ARG A 454 2.50 11.40 -2.62
CA ARG A 454 2.46 9.98 -2.28
C ARG A 454 2.65 9.73 -0.79
N GLN A 455 3.61 10.41 -0.18
CA GLN A 455 3.84 10.35 1.27
C GLN A 455 2.61 10.81 2.05
N TYR A 456 1.91 11.83 1.56
CA TYR A 456 0.63 12.25 2.13
C TYR A 456 -0.42 11.15 2.08
N LYS A 457 -0.68 10.58 0.90
CA LYS A 457 -1.67 9.50 0.73
C LYS A 457 -1.34 8.27 1.61
N MET A 458 -0.06 7.92 1.72
CA MET A 458 0.39 6.81 2.58
C MET A 458 0.02 6.99 4.06
N VAL A 459 0.04 8.22 4.59
CA VAL A 459 -0.22 8.45 6.03
C VAL A 459 -1.65 8.88 6.34
N THR A 460 -2.46 9.19 5.32
CA THR A 460 -3.86 9.61 5.50
C THR A 460 -4.87 8.54 5.10
N GLU A 461 -4.56 7.72 4.08
CA GLU A 461 -5.52 6.78 3.47
C GLU A 461 -5.21 5.31 3.73
N GLN A 462 -3.95 4.96 4.02
CA GLN A 462 -3.52 3.56 4.03
C GLN A 462 -2.97 3.10 5.39
N GLY A 463 -3.59 2.05 5.93
CA GLY A 463 -3.04 1.27 7.03
C GLY A 463 -2.73 2.05 8.31
N ASN A 464 -2.12 1.36 9.28
CA ASN A 464 -1.59 1.92 10.52
C ASN A 464 -0.09 1.61 10.62
N ASP A 465 0.62 1.73 9.51
CA ASP A 465 1.99 1.25 9.37
C ASP A 465 2.97 2.41 9.06
N PHE A 466 2.53 3.45 8.35
CA PHE A 466 3.26 4.72 8.15
C PHE A 466 2.57 5.91 8.83
N TYR A 467 3.36 6.81 9.43
CA TYR A 467 2.88 7.94 10.21
C TYR A 467 3.58 9.24 9.84
N GLY A 468 2.83 10.31 9.63
CA GLY A 468 3.35 11.60 9.17
C GLY A 468 3.77 12.54 10.30
N SER A 469 5.04 12.96 10.31
CA SER A 469 5.60 13.96 11.22
C SER A 469 5.29 15.41 10.81
N CYS A 470 6.08 15.98 9.91
CA CYS A 470 5.94 17.36 9.45
C CYS A 470 6.22 17.51 7.94
N PRO A 471 5.68 18.54 7.29
CA PRO A 471 6.06 18.92 5.94
C PRO A 471 7.36 19.72 5.93
N THR A 472 8.18 19.59 4.88
CA THR A 472 9.49 20.23 4.83
C THR A 472 9.46 21.70 4.43
N TYR A 473 8.30 22.23 4.01
CA TYR A 473 8.17 23.66 3.68
C TYR A 473 8.32 24.58 4.91
N ILE A 474 8.28 24.05 6.13
CA ILE A 474 8.43 24.83 7.38
C ILE A 474 9.89 25.03 7.78
N LEU A 475 10.83 24.49 7.00
CA LEU A 475 12.25 24.42 7.34
C LEU A 475 13.04 25.57 6.73
N ASP A 476 14.21 25.82 7.31
CA ASP A 476 15.26 26.67 6.74
C ASP A 476 16.28 25.80 6.00
N PHE A 477 16.70 26.27 4.83
CA PHE A 477 17.59 25.55 3.91
C PHE A 477 18.95 26.26 3.80
N ILE A 478 20.01 25.47 3.64
CA ILE A 478 21.38 25.95 3.37
C ILE A 478 21.59 26.17 1.87
N ASP A 479 21.03 25.26 1.08
CA ASP A 479 21.06 25.26 -0.38
C ASP A 479 19.70 24.82 -0.92
N VAL A 480 19.63 24.45 -2.20
CA VAL A 480 18.38 24.04 -2.86
C VAL A 480 17.85 22.66 -2.42
N ALA A 481 18.46 22.02 -1.43
CA ALA A 481 18.13 20.67 -1.00
C ALA A 481 18.27 20.48 0.51
N HIS A 482 19.37 20.91 1.11
CA HIS A 482 19.83 20.57 2.45
C HIS A 482 19.34 21.53 3.52
N TRP A 483 18.89 20.97 4.63
CA TRP A 483 18.36 21.74 5.75
C TRP A 483 19.47 22.23 6.67
N THR A 484 19.26 23.39 7.30
CA THR A 484 20.16 23.87 8.36
C THR A 484 20.17 22.90 9.53
N LYS A 485 21.25 22.88 10.32
CA LYS A 485 21.35 22.10 11.56
C LYS A 485 20.19 22.37 12.53
N GLU A 486 19.70 23.61 12.62
CA GLU A 486 18.52 23.95 13.41
C GLU A 486 17.26 23.25 12.88
N SER A 487 17.10 23.20 11.56
CA SER A 487 15.98 22.50 10.91
C SER A 487 16.06 20.99 11.09
N GLN A 488 17.27 20.40 11.12
CA GLN A 488 17.46 18.99 11.46
C GLN A 488 16.90 18.67 12.87
N VAL A 489 17.20 19.52 13.85
CA VAL A 489 16.67 19.43 15.22
C VAL A 489 15.15 19.59 15.25
N LYS A 490 14.58 20.54 14.51
CA LYS A 490 13.12 20.72 14.41
C LYS A 490 12.42 19.46 13.90
N VAL A 491 12.92 18.86 12.80
CA VAL A 491 12.34 17.64 12.22
C VAL A 491 12.41 16.48 13.21
N GLY A 492 13.54 16.30 13.89
CA GLY A 492 13.69 15.30 14.95
C GLY A 492 12.66 15.44 16.06
N ALA A 493 12.37 16.67 16.48
CA ALA A 493 11.37 16.95 17.51
C ALA A 493 9.94 16.62 17.06
N TYR A 494 9.59 16.91 15.80
CA TYR A 494 8.32 16.47 15.22
C TYR A 494 8.21 14.95 15.14
N MET A 495 9.30 14.26 14.79
CA MET A 495 9.31 12.79 14.75
C MET A 495 9.13 12.17 16.13
N GLU A 496 9.76 12.74 17.18
CA GLU A 496 9.53 12.30 18.56
C GLU A 496 8.10 12.53 18.98
N LYS A 497 7.49 13.66 18.59
CA LYS A 497 6.11 13.98 18.93
C LYS A 497 5.15 12.91 18.39
N VAL A 498 5.36 12.47 17.15
CA VAL A 498 4.61 11.35 16.56
C VAL A 498 4.89 10.06 17.31
N GLU A 499 6.15 9.67 17.48
CA GLU A 499 6.50 8.42 18.14
C GLU A 499 5.91 8.32 19.55
N ARG A 500 6.04 9.39 20.33
CA ARG A 500 5.44 9.50 21.66
C ARG A 500 3.93 9.32 21.60
N ASN A 501 3.24 9.94 20.63
CA ASN A 501 1.81 9.73 20.48
C ASN A 501 1.50 8.26 20.20
N LEU A 502 2.20 7.62 19.25
CA LEU A 502 2.02 6.20 18.92
C LEU A 502 2.18 5.30 20.14
N LEU A 503 3.20 5.57 20.95
CA LEU A 503 3.45 4.81 22.18
C LEU A 503 2.33 4.98 23.22
N LEU A 504 1.68 6.15 23.27
CA LEU A 504 0.68 6.47 24.29
C LEU A 504 -0.76 6.21 23.85
N THR A 505 -1.05 6.21 22.56
CA THR A 505 -2.42 6.14 22.01
C THR A 505 -2.69 4.89 21.17
N GLY A 506 -1.65 4.19 20.70
CA GLY A 506 -1.80 2.93 19.98
C GLY A 506 -2.06 3.06 18.47
N GLY A 507 -1.52 4.09 17.83
CA GLY A 507 -1.40 4.09 16.36
C GLY A 507 -2.48 4.83 15.58
N THR A 508 -3.12 5.85 16.15
CA THR A 508 -4.17 6.62 15.44
C THR A 508 -3.68 7.96 14.87
N TRP A 509 -2.38 8.21 14.92
CA TRP A 509 -1.84 9.51 14.52
C TRP A 509 -2.00 9.74 13.02
N LYS A 510 -2.58 10.89 12.66
CA LYS A 510 -2.58 11.43 11.30
C LYS A 510 -2.19 12.89 11.34
N PRO A 511 -1.47 13.42 10.32
CA PRO A 511 -1.09 14.84 10.29
C PRO A 511 -2.31 15.76 10.13
N VAL A 512 -2.09 17.07 10.17
CA VAL A 512 -3.14 18.03 9.78
C VAL A 512 -3.39 17.88 8.27
N HIS A 513 -4.59 17.46 7.91
CA HIS A 513 -5.04 17.23 6.53
C HIS A 513 -6.57 17.35 6.42
N PRO A 514 -7.12 17.64 5.23
CA PRO A 514 -8.57 17.64 5.04
C PRO A 514 -9.14 16.22 5.19
N ILE A 515 -10.25 16.10 5.92
CA ILE A 515 -11.03 14.86 6.07
C ILE A 515 -12.41 14.95 5.42
N LYS A 516 -12.85 16.17 5.08
CA LYS A 516 -14.07 16.41 4.32
C LYS A 516 -13.98 17.73 3.60
N ILE A 517 -14.25 17.71 2.30
CA ILE A 517 -14.36 18.90 1.46
C ILE A 517 -15.76 18.93 0.88
N THR A 518 -16.37 20.11 0.85
CA THR A 518 -17.69 20.32 0.26
C THR A 518 -17.71 21.65 -0.44
N THR A 519 -18.16 21.67 -1.68
CA THR A 519 -18.14 22.86 -2.53
C THR A 519 -19.53 23.19 -3.03
N SER A 520 -19.94 24.45 -2.90
CA SER A 520 -21.21 24.95 -3.41
C SER A 520 -21.03 26.33 -3.99
N GLY A 521 -21.37 26.48 -5.27
CA GLY A 521 -21.13 27.71 -6.02
C GLY A 521 -19.65 28.09 -5.98
N ARG A 522 -19.32 29.25 -5.40
CA ARG A 522 -17.93 29.74 -5.29
C ARG A 522 -17.29 29.52 -3.92
N PHE A 523 -17.86 28.64 -3.11
CA PHE A 523 -17.41 28.40 -1.74
C PHE A 523 -17.05 26.95 -1.54
N THR A 524 -15.88 26.70 -0.98
CA THR A 524 -15.48 25.40 -0.45
C THR A 524 -15.32 25.49 1.06
N THR A 525 -15.88 24.53 1.78
CA THR A 525 -15.58 24.28 3.19
C THR A 525 -14.76 23.01 3.31
N ALA A 526 -13.59 23.09 3.94
CA ALA A 526 -12.70 21.97 4.20
C ALA A 526 -12.54 21.78 5.71
N LYS A 527 -13.00 20.63 6.22
CA LYS A 527 -12.80 20.19 7.61
C LYS A 527 -11.50 19.39 7.69
N PHE A 528 -10.71 19.62 8.73
CA PHE A 528 -9.39 19.04 8.92
C PHE A 528 -9.33 18.06 10.09
N ASN A 529 -8.50 17.04 9.97
CA ASN A 529 -8.01 16.26 11.09
C ASN A 529 -7.03 17.11 11.91
N LEU A 530 -7.18 17.10 13.24
CA LEU A 530 -6.27 17.74 14.18
C LEU A 530 -5.67 16.66 15.08
N PRO A 531 -4.36 16.34 14.97
CA PRO A 531 -3.78 15.16 15.62
C PRO A 531 -4.01 15.11 17.14
N GLU A 532 -4.06 16.27 17.79
CA GLU A 532 -4.21 16.41 19.25
C GLU A 532 -5.51 17.13 19.65
N GLY A 533 -6.45 17.33 18.71
CA GLY A 533 -7.78 17.88 19.00
C GLY A 533 -7.83 19.38 19.36
N GLY A 534 -6.82 20.16 18.96
CA GLY A 534 -6.73 21.61 19.20
C GLY A 534 -7.59 22.46 18.26
N THR A 535 -7.05 23.61 17.86
CA THR A 535 -7.68 24.53 16.90
C THR A 535 -6.72 24.92 15.79
N LEU A 536 -7.24 25.10 14.57
CA LEU A 536 -6.51 25.65 13.44
C LEU A 536 -6.17 27.12 13.64
N GLN A 537 -5.07 27.52 13.02
CA GLN A 537 -4.60 28.90 12.91
C GLN A 537 -3.83 29.10 11.61
N PHE A 538 -3.77 30.35 11.15
CA PHE A 538 -2.82 30.77 10.12
C PHE A 538 -1.60 31.37 10.80
N ASN A 539 -0.50 30.61 10.85
CA ASN A 539 0.73 31.05 11.47
C ASN A 539 1.65 31.69 10.41
N THR A 540 1.75 33.02 10.50
CA THR A 540 2.61 33.84 9.62
C THR A 540 3.92 34.26 10.29
N ASP A 541 4.12 33.90 11.57
CA ASP A 541 5.33 34.22 12.33
C ASP A 541 6.47 33.24 12.02
N ILE A 542 6.14 31.97 11.78
CA ILE A 542 7.11 30.91 11.49
C ILE A 542 7.31 30.74 9.99
N VAL A 543 6.20 30.71 9.24
CA VAL A 543 6.20 30.61 7.78
C VAL A 543 5.74 31.95 7.24
N ASN A 544 6.51 32.56 6.34
CA ASN A 544 6.14 33.82 5.70
C ASN A 544 4.76 33.70 5.06
N GLU A 545 3.97 34.76 5.20
CA GLU A 545 2.62 34.79 4.66
C GLU A 545 2.62 34.48 3.15
N VAL A 546 1.64 33.66 2.75
CA VAL A 546 1.19 33.53 1.37
C VAL A 546 -0.03 34.42 1.20
N PRO A 547 0.11 35.61 0.56
CA PRO A 547 -0.94 36.61 0.55
C PRO A 547 -2.25 36.08 -0.02
N THR A 548 -3.38 36.44 0.60
CA THR A 548 -4.75 36.07 0.21
C THR A 548 -5.12 34.60 0.39
N SER A 549 -4.22 33.66 0.05
CA SER A 549 -4.56 32.24 0.00
C SER A 549 -3.99 31.39 1.15
N TYR A 550 -3.04 31.89 1.94
CA TYR A 550 -2.41 31.13 3.04
C TYR A 550 -1.84 29.76 2.64
N GLY A 551 -1.50 29.58 1.36
CA GLY A 551 -0.99 28.33 0.79
C GLY A 551 -2.03 27.50 0.04
N PHE A 552 -3.31 27.87 0.08
CA PHE A 552 -4.34 27.22 -0.74
C PHE A 552 -4.23 27.64 -2.21
N SER A 553 -4.54 26.69 -3.08
CA SER A 553 -4.73 26.90 -4.52
C SER A 553 -5.80 25.94 -5.05
N ALA A 554 -6.27 26.16 -6.26
CA ALA A 554 -7.34 25.38 -6.85
C ALA A 554 -7.20 25.31 -8.37
N GLU A 555 -7.57 24.19 -8.95
CA GLU A 555 -7.54 23.95 -10.39
C GLU A 555 -8.84 23.28 -10.85
N GLN A 556 -9.27 23.59 -12.06
CA GLN A 556 -10.31 22.83 -12.77
C GLN A 556 -9.76 21.46 -13.20
N ALA A 557 -10.64 20.56 -13.65
CA ALA A 557 -10.25 19.22 -14.11
C ALA A 557 -9.22 19.24 -15.27
N ASP A 558 -9.19 20.31 -16.07
CA ASP A 558 -8.24 20.50 -17.17
C ASP A 558 -6.90 21.15 -16.74
N GLY A 559 -6.72 21.43 -15.45
CA GLY A 559 -5.55 22.11 -14.89
C GLY A 559 -5.61 23.63 -14.95
N THR A 560 -6.74 24.23 -15.37
CA THR A 560 -6.91 25.68 -15.35
C THR A 560 -7.00 26.18 -13.91
N ALA A 561 -6.12 27.12 -13.53
CA ALA A 561 -6.12 27.71 -12.19
C ALA A 561 -7.43 28.45 -11.87
N ILE A 562 -7.96 28.22 -10.68
CA ILE A 562 -9.12 28.90 -10.11
C ILE A 562 -8.60 29.94 -9.10
N GLY A 563 -8.87 31.22 -9.35
CA GLY A 563 -8.42 32.29 -8.44
C GLY A 563 -9.11 32.20 -7.08
N ILE A 564 -8.36 32.50 -6.01
CA ILE A 564 -8.85 32.59 -4.63
C ILE A 564 -8.80 34.05 -4.18
N ASP A 565 -9.90 34.56 -3.65
CA ASP A 565 -9.97 35.96 -3.15
C ASP A 565 -10.31 36.05 -1.66
N ARG A 566 -10.57 34.92 -0.98
CA ARG A 566 -10.69 34.85 0.48
C ARG A 566 -10.42 33.43 0.99
N VAL A 567 -9.65 33.35 2.07
CA VAL A 567 -9.52 32.16 2.92
C VAL A 567 -9.74 32.58 4.37
N ARG A 568 -10.54 31.83 5.14
CA ARG A 568 -10.76 32.10 6.56
C ARG A 568 -11.08 30.83 7.35
N LEU A 569 -10.84 30.87 8.65
CA LEU A 569 -11.35 29.87 9.58
C LEU A 569 -12.82 30.18 9.90
N ILE A 570 -13.67 29.16 9.86
CA ILE A 570 -15.09 29.27 10.22
C ILE A 570 -15.47 28.39 11.41
N ALA A 571 -14.58 27.50 11.81
CA ALA A 571 -14.66 26.70 13.04
C ALA A 571 -13.24 26.31 13.49
N ASN A 572 -13.13 25.65 14.65
CA ASN A 572 -11.85 25.17 15.19
C ASN A 572 -11.07 24.27 14.22
N ASP A 573 -11.76 23.53 13.36
CA ASP A 573 -11.18 22.53 12.47
C ASP A 573 -11.56 22.76 11.00
N THR A 574 -12.15 23.91 10.66
CA THR A 574 -12.75 24.12 9.33
C THR A 574 -12.31 25.43 8.69
N VAL A 575 -11.80 25.32 7.46
CA VAL A 575 -11.42 26.42 6.57
C VAL A 575 -12.52 26.62 5.53
N GLU A 576 -12.82 27.88 5.22
CA GLU A 576 -13.65 28.26 4.08
C GLU A 576 -12.77 28.99 3.04
N VAL A 577 -12.88 28.59 1.78
CA VAL A 577 -12.21 29.20 0.63
C VAL A 577 -13.26 29.77 -0.31
N ARG A 578 -13.08 31.02 -0.76
CA ARG A 578 -13.90 31.66 -1.77
C ARG A 578 -13.11 31.87 -3.07
N TYR A 579 -13.74 31.53 -4.18
CA TYR A 579 -13.15 31.60 -5.50
C TYR A 579 -13.65 32.78 -6.34
N THR A 580 -12.81 33.21 -7.29
CA THR A 580 -13.16 34.24 -8.28
C THR A 580 -14.05 33.71 -9.40
N SER A 581 -14.01 32.40 -9.66
CA SER A 581 -14.86 31.65 -10.59
C SER A 581 -15.43 30.39 -9.91
N THR A 582 -16.49 29.84 -10.48
CA THR A 582 -17.14 28.63 -9.93
C THR A 582 -16.31 27.39 -10.25
N PRO A 583 -15.88 26.60 -9.25
CA PRO A 583 -15.32 25.26 -9.50
C PRO A 583 -16.35 24.36 -10.17
N LEU A 584 -15.90 23.57 -11.16
CA LEU A 584 -16.72 22.62 -11.92
C LEU A 584 -16.46 21.18 -11.46
N PRO A 585 -17.28 20.19 -11.87
CA PRO A 585 -17.01 18.79 -11.57
C PRO A 585 -15.59 18.37 -11.95
N GLY A 586 -14.92 17.67 -11.03
CA GLY A 586 -13.51 17.29 -11.14
C GLY A 586 -12.50 18.39 -10.79
N ALA A 587 -12.94 19.56 -10.32
CA ALA A 587 -12.05 20.56 -9.73
C ALA A 587 -11.41 20.06 -8.43
N VAL A 588 -10.18 20.50 -8.16
CA VAL A 588 -9.38 20.06 -7.02
C VAL A 588 -8.94 21.22 -6.14
N LEU A 589 -9.03 21.03 -4.83
CA LEU A 589 -8.41 21.90 -3.83
C LEU A 589 -6.99 21.40 -3.57
N MET A 590 -6.04 22.33 -3.57
CA MET A 590 -4.64 22.05 -3.28
C MET A 590 -4.15 22.93 -2.15
N TYR A 591 -3.10 22.47 -1.48
CA TYR A 591 -2.44 23.23 -0.43
C TYR A 591 -0.93 23.04 -0.49
N GLY A 592 -0.17 24.13 -0.35
CA GLY A 592 1.29 24.11 -0.28
C GLY A 592 1.98 23.74 -1.60
N GLN A 593 1.30 23.92 -2.75
CA GLN A 593 1.78 23.49 -4.07
C GLN A 593 2.11 24.62 -5.04
N THR A 594 1.79 25.87 -4.70
CA THR A 594 1.92 27.00 -5.64
C THR A 594 2.93 28.01 -5.10
N GLY A 595 4.01 28.21 -5.87
CA GLY A 595 5.01 29.24 -5.57
C GLY A 595 4.44 30.65 -5.77
N GLN A 596 4.96 31.63 -5.02
CA GLN A 596 4.47 33.00 -5.12
C GLN A 596 5.16 33.77 -6.24
N ILE A 597 4.38 34.57 -6.99
CA ILE A 597 4.93 35.47 -8.01
C ILE A 597 5.83 36.50 -7.32
N GLY A 598 7.07 36.62 -7.78
CA GLY A 598 8.05 37.55 -7.22
C GLY A 598 8.91 36.97 -6.09
N ASP A 599 8.65 35.74 -5.63
CA ASP A 599 9.59 35.07 -4.73
C ASP A 599 10.93 34.90 -5.48
N PRO A 600 12.07 35.27 -4.84
CA PRO A 600 13.37 34.98 -5.41
C PRO A 600 13.40 33.47 -5.59
N ASN A 601 13.59 33.04 -6.83
CA ASN A 601 13.70 31.65 -7.25
C ASN A 601 12.39 30.86 -7.50
N ALA A 602 11.24 31.53 -7.67
CA ALA A 602 10.00 30.88 -8.11
C ALA A 602 10.12 30.19 -9.49
N SER A 603 11.04 30.64 -10.34
CA SER A 603 11.22 30.15 -11.73
C SER A 603 12.36 29.14 -11.93
N ASN A 604 13.21 28.91 -10.95
CA ASN A 604 14.38 28.01 -11.02
C ASN A 604 14.44 26.99 -9.86
N GLY A 605 13.42 26.96 -8.99
CA GLY A 605 13.26 25.93 -7.95
C GLY A 605 14.17 26.06 -6.73
N SER A 606 14.91 27.16 -6.57
CA SER A 606 15.81 27.39 -5.43
C SER A 606 15.18 28.15 -4.24
N GLY A 607 13.91 28.52 -4.33
CA GLY A 607 13.15 29.14 -3.24
C GLY A 607 12.39 28.06 -2.49
N LEU A 608 13.04 27.39 -1.54
CA LEU A 608 12.39 26.36 -0.72
C LEU A 608 12.35 26.78 0.74
N GLY A 609 11.33 26.29 1.44
CA GLY A 609 11.22 26.42 2.89
C GLY A 609 10.33 27.57 3.33
N ARG A 610 10.47 27.92 4.61
CA ARG A 610 9.45 28.73 5.29
C ARG A 610 9.39 30.19 4.84
N GLN A 611 10.43 30.67 4.16
CA GLN A 611 10.54 32.08 3.77
C GLN A 611 10.06 32.33 2.33
N ASN A 612 10.34 31.42 1.40
CA ASN A 612 10.09 31.59 -0.03
C ASN A 612 9.64 30.26 -0.67
N GLY A 613 8.92 30.35 -1.78
CA GLY A 613 8.46 29.23 -2.59
C GLY A 613 7.17 28.57 -2.13
N VAL A 614 7.08 27.26 -2.39
CA VAL A 614 5.90 26.44 -2.10
C VAL A 614 5.78 26.16 -0.61
N ARG A 615 4.81 26.83 0.02
CA ARG A 615 4.57 26.83 1.46
C ARG A 615 3.08 27.06 1.76
N GLY A 616 2.69 26.84 3.00
CA GLY A 616 1.39 27.26 3.49
C GLY A 616 1.43 27.63 4.97
N ASN A 617 0.44 28.41 5.42
CA ASN A 617 0.42 28.99 6.75
C ASN A 617 -0.50 28.24 7.74
N LEU A 618 -1.25 27.23 7.29
CA LEU A 618 -2.19 26.49 8.12
C LEU A 618 -1.48 25.48 9.03
N CYS A 619 -1.70 25.61 10.33
CA CYS A 619 -1.29 24.63 11.34
C CYS A 619 -2.31 24.61 12.49
N ASP A 620 -2.16 23.66 13.41
CA ASP A 620 -2.89 23.69 14.67
C ASP A 620 -2.16 24.49 15.76
N ASN A 621 -2.76 24.58 16.95
CA ASN A 621 -2.20 25.27 18.10
C ASN A 621 -1.42 24.37 19.08
N ALA A 622 -1.04 23.16 18.69
CA ALA A 622 -0.36 22.23 19.60
C ALA A 622 0.98 22.77 20.12
N GLY A 623 1.66 23.61 19.32
CA GLY A 623 2.91 24.27 19.67
C GLY A 623 2.82 25.27 20.83
N ASP A 624 1.62 25.64 21.27
CA ASP A 624 1.42 26.50 22.45
C ASP A 624 1.91 25.79 23.72
N ASN A 625 1.72 24.47 23.78
CA ASN A 625 2.05 23.61 24.92
C ASN A 625 3.24 22.68 24.65
N ASP A 626 3.66 22.54 23.39
CA ASP A 626 4.74 21.64 23.00
C ASP A 626 5.83 22.40 22.21
N LYS A 627 7.04 22.47 22.77
CA LYS A 627 8.13 23.27 22.23
C LYS A 627 9.44 22.51 22.30
N ILE A 628 10.38 22.88 21.43
CA ILE A 628 11.79 22.50 21.55
C ILE A 628 12.66 23.75 21.61
N GLN A 629 13.63 23.76 22.52
CA GLN A 629 14.61 24.82 22.59
C GLN A 629 15.79 24.52 21.65
N ILE A 630 16.12 25.46 20.77
CA ILE A 630 17.22 25.36 19.81
C ILE A 630 18.06 26.63 19.94
N ASN A 631 19.34 26.48 20.30
CA ASN A 631 20.25 27.62 20.56
C ASN A 631 19.66 28.66 21.55
N GLY A 632 18.95 28.19 22.59
CA GLY A 632 18.33 29.05 23.60
C GLY A 632 17.03 29.74 23.16
N ILE A 633 16.50 29.42 21.97
CA ILE A 633 15.24 29.95 21.45
C ILE A 633 14.19 28.83 21.44
N ASP A 634 13.03 29.10 22.02
CA ASP A 634 11.91 28.17 21.97
C ASP A 634 11.27 28.18 20.57
N TYR A 635 11.17 27.00 19.97
CA TYR A 635 10.45 26.76 18.73
C TYR A 635 9.17 25.95 19.03
N PRO A 636 7.98 26.49 18.74
CA PRO A 636 6.72 25.78 19.00
C PRO A 636 6.45 24.70 17.95
N LEU A 637 6.06 23.51 18.41
CA LEU A 637 5.80 22.32 17.61
C LEU A 637 4.32 22.23 17.21
N HIS A 638 3.86 23.22 16.44
CA HIS A 638 2.54 23.20 15.80
C HIS A 638 2.46 22.09 14.77
N ASN A 639 1.37 21.33 14.70
CA ASN A 639 1.21 20.36 13.63
C ASN A 639 0.79 21.11 12.35
N TRP A 640 1.70 21.17 11.38
CA TRP A 640 1.49 21.89 10.12
C TRP A 640 0.70 21.06 9.12
N CYS A 641 -0.18 21.72 8.35
CA CYS A 641 -0.95 21.06 7.31
C CYS A 641 -0.01 20.48 6.25
N TRP A 642 -0.20 19.21 5.91
CA TRP A 642 0.56 18.59 4.84
C TRP A 642 0.07 19.11 3.48
N MET A 643 0.95 19.13 2.49
CA MET A 643 0.61 19.36 1.10
C MET A 643 -0.34 18.27 0.62
N PHE A 644 -1.43 18.67 -0.03
CA PHE A 644 -2.46 17.75 -0.55
C PHE A 644 -3.04 18.26 -1.85
N THR A 645 -3.59 17.35 -2.65
CA THR A 645 -4.55 17.59 -3.73
C THR A 645 -5.76 16.72 -3.44
N GLU A 646 -6.94 17.31 -3.32
CA GLU A 646 -8.19 16.59 -3.04
C GLU A 646 -9.33 17.11 -3.91
N ASP A 647 -10.25 16.21 -4.26
CA ASP A 647 -11.46 16.55 -5.01
C ASP A 647 -12.34 17.54 -4.21
N MET A 648 -12.90 18.52 -4.92
CA MET A 648 -13.74 19.55 -4.31
C MET A 648 -15.16 19.06 -3.96
N GLY A 649 -15.55 17.87 -4.38
CA GLY A 649 -16.89 17.30 -4.20
C GLY A 649 -17.95 18.08 -4.95
N VAL A 650 -17.64 18.55 -6.16
CA VAL A 650 -18.59 19.26 -7.03
C VAL A 650 -19.35 18.21 -7.85
N GLU A 651 -20.66 18.10 -7.62
CA GLU A 651 -21.57 17.22 -8.38
C GLU A 651 -21.86 17.73 -9.79
#